data_AF-A0A7C3K9N4-F1
#
_entry.id   AF-A0A7C3K9N4-F1
#
_cell.length_a   1.000
_cell.length_b   1.000
_cell.length_c   1.000
_cell.angle_alpha   90.00
_cell.angle_beta   90.00
_cell.angle_gamma   90.00
#
_symmetry.space_group_name_H-M   'P 1'
#
loop_
_entity.id
_entity.type
_entity.pdbx_description
1 polymer ?
#
loop_
_entity_poly.entity_id
_entity_poly.type
_entity_poly.pdbx_seq_one_letter_code
_entity_poly.pdbx_strand_id
1 'polypeptide(L)'
;MRRACLIRHPAPARLALGIAVCWAVAWLAAPARAQAPKDPHIQQINELVKAVAGVPIAEKELFPAILEMREAPGTLRSITDASLMTPGDEGWSEAEQWAQREPNRKVLETLAAVTDSTKKTVLSIPYGTEGVPEAWVAAGLCIELGRGGTLAGMQLRYLKRLEDVAMLCNVEATRLAAGGKGKEAMQVLVDWLRLGRMVADRAMFEEKKWGAEQMILAAERMRDIAYLFPDSLTPEDIADICQIEQDERTLGVDRMTLPQGDRIAAEQLMARTFIERDGVNVPVFASTMARIGAAGRPLTRFSEGALWRDIASVHADWFDTREQIEKLMGDWNIRWNLPNLHDELLAQETDYDRMNKRTFAMVDRLLGPIQQLFALRMRVLAEIGGTRNALGVLAFKLRERQWPRVLEAIQPKYVRQIDPDPYHYYKRTETLRPFGYFVPIRDAVVGPRELPQPHRMTVFLDRRSAGLTPDSDGGEDSPDAAVNGGGDGANAPFPGLPPLPGLDPSVLTDSWDPESKQLDAAKLREVLTQSVRETPLTDEGREQARQFFQSLIDQGVTPDNVQEKMLAQLESPEGQPAAQMMKAMGVDLHQIARIMADRMRVLLEDPAFTKALEAVRSGAAPSDDDLRGALTSAIEIMLTDESVASLTQALAGVMDAFTGSMGGFAGRSFTVSIDDSQFVLFSTGPDGVSGKARSVGPGGDDLLIWPPVLSLWREHR
;
A
#
# COMPACT_ATOMS: atom_id res chain seq x y z
N MET A 1 69.92 87.07 41.50
CA MET A 1 68.51 87.44 41.24
C MET A 1 67.69 86.20 40.89
N ARG A 2 66.36 86.28 41.00
CA ARG A 2 65.37 85.18 40.95
C ARG A 2 65.64 84.10 39.87
N ARG A 3 65.69 82.83 40.30
CA ARG A 3 65.25 81.64 39.54
C ARG A 3 64.27 80.89 40.44
N ALA A 4 63.19 80.33 39.90
CA ALA A 4 62.12 79.68 40.65
C ALA A 4 61.85 78.27 40.12
N CYS A 5 61.39 77.38 41.00
CA CYS A 5 61.18 75.96 40.71
C CYS A 5 60.09 75.69 39.67
N LEU A 6 60.29 74.62 38.89
CA LEU A 6 59.21 73.76 38.43
C LEU A 6 59.74 72.32 38.31
N ILE A 7 59.10 71.40 39.03
CA ILE A 7 59.50 69.98 39.12
C ILE A 7 58.62 69.17 38.16
N ARG A 8 59.22 68.25 37.38
CA ARG A 8 58.51 67.18 36.68
C ARG A 8 59.30 65.87 36.74
N HIS A 9 58.73 64.86 37.40
CA HIS A 9 59.20 63.47 37.34
C HIS A 9 58.54 62.73 36.15
N PRO A 10 59.18 61.69 35.58
CA PRO A 10 58.60 60.88 34.51
C PRO A 10 57.91 59.59 35.05
N ALA A 11 56.62 59.41 34.77
CA ALA A 11 55.87 58.16 34.97
C ALA A 11 54.51 58.21 34.23
N PRO A 12 53.87 57.07 33.85
CA PRO A 12 54.43 55.76 33.53
C PRO A 12 53.87 55.18 32.21
N ALA A 13 54.63 55.25 31.11
CA ALA A 13 54.16 54.87 29.76
C ALA A 13 54.24 53.35 29.44
N ARG A 14 53.79 52.46 30.35
CA ARG A 14 53.88 50.99 30.18
C ARG A 14 52.64 50.16 30.57
N LEU A 15 51.47 50.77 30.76
CA LEU A 15 50.24 50.05 31.15
C LEU A 15 49.07 50.14 30.14
N ALA A 16 49.17 50.98 29.10
CA ALA A 16 48.10 51.14 28.10
C ALA A 16 48.12 50.08 26.97
N LEU A 17 49.30 49.57 26.60
CA LEU A 17 49.44 48.70 25.42
C LEU A 17 48.95 47.26 25.63
N GLY A 18 49.00 46.75 26.87
CA GLY A 18 48.59 45.37 27.17
C GLY A 18 47.08 45.15 27.06
N ILE A 19 46.26 46.12 27.48
CA ILE A 19 44.80 45.97 27.52
C ILE A 19 44.18 46.02 26.12
N ALA A 20 44.69 46.90 25.24
CA ALA A 20 44.23 47.01 23.86
C ALA A 20 44.48 45.73 23.03
N VAL A 21 45.63 45.07 23.22
CA VAL A 21 45.94 43.81 22.54
C VAL A 21 45.03 42.68 23.02
N CYS A 22 44.76 42.58 24.33
CA CYS A 22 43.85 41.55 24.85
C CYS A 22 42.42 41.68 24.31
N TRP A 23 41.90 42.91 24.12
CA TRP A 23 40.57 43.11 23.51
C TRP A 23 40.55 42.81 22.01
N ALA A 24 41.61 43.14 21.27
CA ALA A 24 41.72 42.80 19.85
C ALA A 24 41.81 41.27 19.62
N VAL A 25 42.57 40.56 20.45
CA VAL A 25 42.68 39.10 20.39
C VAL A 25 41.38 38.42 20.81
N ALA A 26 40.64 38.95 21.79
CA ALA A 26 39.36 38.38 22.23
C ALA A 26 38.28 38.37 21.14
N TRP A 27 38.28 39.34 20.21
CA TRP A 27 37.35 39.36 19.07
C TRP A 27 37.77 38.46 17.89
N LEU A 28 39.07 38.19 17.73
CA LEU A 28 39.59 37.22 16.75
C LEU A 28 39.63 35.77 17.27
N ALA A 29 39.45 35.58 18.58
CA ALA A 29 39.43 34.29 19.26
C ALA A 29 38.05 33.88 19.77
N ALA A 30 36.97 34.49 19.24
CA ALA A 30 35.69 33.79 19.21
C ALA A 30 35.91 32.49 18.43
N PRO A 31 35.70 31.29 19.02
CA PRO A 31 35.78 30.07 18.23
C PRO A 31 34.67 30.16 17.18
N ALA A 32 35.06 30.28 15.91
CA ALA A 32 34.15 30.01 14.81
C ALA A 32 33.55 28.64 15.11
N ARG A 33 32.25 28.62 15.45
CA ARG A 33 31.57 27.42 15.90
C ARG A 33 31.50 26.52 14.68
N ALA A 34 32.51 25.66 14.53
CA ALA A 34 32.66 24.79 13.38
C ALA A 34 31.41 23.92 13.34
N GLN A 35 30.47 24.30 12.48
CA GLN A 35 29.30 23.49 12.19
C GLN A 35 29.86 22.14 11.76
N ALA A 36 29.53 21.09 12.53
CA ALA A 36 29.97 19.74 12.20
C ALA A 36 29.64 19.51 10.71
N PRO A 37 30.61 19.05 9.89
CA PRO A 37 30.53 19.17 8.44
C PRO A 37 29.21 18.60 7.96
N LYS A 38 28.35 19.47 7.42
CA LYS A 38 26.97 19.13 7.07
C LYS A 38 26.98 17.92 6.15
N ASP A 39 26.30 16.85 6.54
CA ASP A 39 26.32 15.59 5.80
C ASP A 39 26.03 15.86 4.31
N PRO A 40 26.92 15.47 3.38
CA PRO A 40 26.78 15.84 1.97
C PRO A 40 25.46 15.34 1.37
N HIS A 41 24.91 14.22 1.86
CA HIS A 41 23.62 13.69 1.40
C HIS A 41 22.46 14.59 1.82
N ILE A 42 22.51 15.18 3.03
CA ILE A 42 21.52 16.17 3.50
C ILE A 42 21.63 17.45 2.65
N GLN A 43 22.84 17.88 2.27
CA GLN A 43 22.99 19.03 1.37
C GLN A 43 22.42 18.71 -0.02
N GLN A 44 22.76 17.54 -0.57
CA GLN A 44 22.35 17.08 -1.90
C GLN A 44 20.83 17.00 -2.05
N ILE A 45 20.11 16.39 -1.10
CA ILE A 45 18.64 16.31 -1.17
C ILE A 45 17.98 17.69 -0.96
N ASN A 46 18.57 18.58 -0.15
CA ASN A 46 18.06 19.94 0.03
C ASN A 46 18.25 20.81 -1.22
N GLU A 47 19.31 20.62 -2.01
CA GLU A 47 19.45 21.29 -3.31
C GLU A 47 18.44 20.77 -4.36
N LEU A 48 17.93 19.54 -4.25
CA LEU A 48 16.88 19.03 -5.16
C LEU A 48 15.52 19.73 -4.99
N VAL A 49 15.16 20.12 -3.75
CA VAL A 49 13.86 20.76 -3.44
C VAL A 49 13.94 22.28 -3.27
N LYS A 50 15.11 22.86 -3.56
CA LYS A 50 15.39 24.29 -3.41
C LYS A 50 14.67 25.11 -4.46
N ALA A 51 13.71 25.92 -4.03
CA ALA A 51 12.98 26.82 -4.93
C ALA A 51 13.92 27.71 -5.77
N VAL A 52 13.63 27.80 -7.06
CA VAL A 52 14.33 28.69 -8.00
C VAL A 52 14.05 30.15 -7.62
N ALA A 53 15.07 31.02 -7.74
CA ALA A 53 14.95 32.42 -7.36
C ALA A 53 13.81 33.13 -8.11
N GLY A 54 12.88 33.74 -7.36
CA GLY A 54 11.69 34.41 -7.89
C GLY A 54 10.44 33.55 -7.98
N VAL A 55 10.51 32.25 -7.71
CA VAL A 55 9.33 31.37 -7.64
C VAL A 55 8.65 31.51 -6.24
N PRO A 56 7.32 31.65 -6.16
CA PRO A 56 6.59 31.65 -4.89
C PRO A 56 6.71 30.32 -4.13
N ILE A 57 6.66 30.37 -2.80
CA ILE A 57 6.94 29.21 -1.93
C ILE A 57 5.76 28.98 -0.99
N ALA A 58 5.07 27.86 -1.16
CA ALA A 58 3.74 27.62 -0.57
C ALA A 58 3.78 27.58 0.97
N GLU A 59 4.77 26.93 1.57
CA GLU A 59 4.82 26.79 3.03
C GLU A 59 4.96 28.13 3.76
N LYS A 60 5.48 29.18 3.11
CA LYS A 60 5.63 30.52 3.73
C LYS A 60 4.31 31.22 3.99
N GLU A 61 3.26 30.87 3.25
CA GLU A 61 1.91 31.42 3.41
C GLU A 61 1.02 30.38 4.10
N LEU A 62 1.05 29.13 3.64
CA LEU A 62 0.18 28.05 4.11
C LEU A 62 0.49 27.57 5.54
N PHE A 63 1.76 27.42 5.93
CA PHE A 63 2.08 26.89 7.28
C PHE A 63 1.70 27.86 8.41
N PRO A 64 1.89 29.19 8.29
CA PRO A 64 1.31 30.15 9.23
C PRO A 64 -0.22 30.04 9.39
N ALA A 65 -0.96 29.73 8.33
CA ALA A 65 -2.40 29.48 8.44
C ALA A 65 -2.70 28.16 9.19
N ILE A 66 -1.98 27.08 8.89
CA ILE A 66 -2.14 25.77 9.55
C ILE A 66 -1.75 25.80 11.04
N LEU A 67 -0.87 26.73 11.47
CA LEU A 67 -0.59 26.99 12.89
C LEU A 67 -1.78 27.60 13.65
N GLU A 68 -2.60 28.41 12.98
CA GLU A 68 -3.77 29.07 13.58
C GLU A 68 -5.03 28.19 13.52
N MET A 69 -5.04 27.20 12.61
CA MET A 69 -6.13 26.26 12.39
C MET A 69 -6.45 25.45 13.65
N ARG A 70 -7.74 25.30 13.96
CA ARG A 70 -8.18 24.53 15.12
C ARG A 70 -8.26 23.04 14.80
N GLU A 71 -7.95 22.22 15.81
CA GLU A 71 -8.18 20.77 15.80
C GLU A 71 -9.60 20.42 15.34
N ALA A 72 -9.74 19.29 14.64
CA ALA A 72 -11.01 18.82 14.13
C ALA A 72 -11.94 18.33 15.27
N PRO A 73 -13.27 18.41 15.12
CA PRO A 73 -14.22 17.75 16.01
C PRO A 73 -13.95 16.25 16.14
N GLY A 74 -14.20 15.64 17.29
CA GLY A 74 -13.95 14.21 17.55
C GLY A 74 -14.79 13.23 16.72
N THR A 75 -15.73 13.74 15.92
CA THR A 75 -16.49 13.04 14.88
C THR A 75 -15.74 12.91 13.56
N LEU A 76 -14.71 13.74 13.33
CA LEU A 76 -13.80 13.67 12.18
C LEU A 76 -12.46 13.08 12.63
N ARG A 77 -12.37 11.75 12.61
CA ARG A 77 -11.14 11.03 12.99
C ARG A 77 -10.19 10.83 11.81
N SER A 78 -10.75 10.74 10.61
CA SER A 78 -10.02 10.50 9.39
C SER A 78 -10.53 11.36 8.22
N ILE A 79 -9.70 11.48 7.19
CA ILE A 79 -10.10 12.05 5.89
C ILE A 79 -11.31 11.28 5.32
N THR A 80 -11.38 9.97 5.58
CA THR A 80 -12.49 9.10 5.19
C THR A 80 -13.80 9.51 5.85
N ASP A 81 -13.82 9.82 7.15
CA ASP A 81 -15.02 10.31 7.84
C ASP A 81 -15.46 11.67 7.28
N ALA A 82 -14.52 12.59 7.07
CA ALA A 82 -14.78 13.89 6.47
C ALA A 82 -15.29 13.80 5.02
N SER A 83 -14.84 12.79 4.25
CA SER A 83 -15.28 12.55 2.88
C SER A 83 -16.69 11.97 2.80
N LEU A 84 -17.08 11.12 3.76
CA LEU A 84 -18.42 10.58 3.84
C LEU A 84 -19.44 11.56 4.42
N MET A 85 -19.08 12.41 5.38
CA MET A 85 -20.07 13.17 6.15
C MET A 85 -20.92 14.12 5.28
N THR A 86 -22.22 14.15 5.57
CA THR A 86 -23.27 14.90 4.89
C THR A 86 -24.11 15.74 5.88
N PRO A 87 -24.94 16.68 5.40
CA PRO A 87 -25.83 17.47 6.26
C PRO A 87 -26.85 16.70 7.11
N GLY A 88 -27.05 15.39 6.85
CA GLY A 88 -27.94 14.53 7.63
C GLY A 88 -27.27 13.81 8.80
N ASP A 89 -25.93 13.79 8.85
CA ASP A 89 -25.17 12.94 9.78
C ASP A 89 -25.01 13.56 11.19
N GLU A 90 -24.92 12.69 12.20
CA GLU A 90 -24.59 13.11 13.56
C GLU A 90 -23.19 13.74 13.59
N GLY A 91 -23.09 14.94 14.17
CA GLY A 91 -21.87 15.73 14.20
C GLY A 91 -21.69 16.71 13.03
N TRP A 92 -22.51 16.65 11.96
CA TRP A 92 -22.37 17.57 10.83
C TRP A 92 -22.34 19.04 11.26
N SER A 93 -23.26 19.46 12.13
CA SER A 93 -23.35 20.86 12.58
C SER A 93 -22.09 21.33 13.30
N GLU A 94 -21.32 20.43 13.94
CA GLU A 94 -20.03 20.78 14.55
C GLU A 94 -18.92 20.86 13.50
N ALA A 95 -18.88 19.93 12.54
CA ALA A 95 -17.95 19.94 11.41
C ALA A 95 -18.13 21.20 10.53
N GLU A 96 -19.37 21.55 10.17
CA GLU A 96 -19.69 22.80 9.47
C GLU A 96 -19.28 24.03 10.29
N GLN A 97 -19.63 24.09 11.57
CA GLN A 97 -19.23 25.21 12.44
C GLN A 97 -17.72 25.32 12.61
N TRP A 98 -16.97 24.22 12.54
CA TRP A 98 -15.51 24.18 12.55
C TRP A 98 -14.93 24.71 11.24
N ALA A 99 -15.41 24.24 10.09
CA ALA A 99 -14.97 24.70 8.77
C ALA A 99 -15.19 26.21 8.57
N GLN A 100 -16.33 26.74 9.04
CA GLN A 100 -16.65 28.17 8.95
C GLN A 100 -15.82 29.08 9.90
N ARG A 101 -15.00 28.56 10.82
CA ARG A 101 -14.20 29.41 11.74
C ARG A 101 -13.15 30.21 10.97
N GLU A 102 -12.90 31.44 11.42
CA GLU A 102 -11.94 32.36 10.77
C GLU A 102 -10.56 31.72 10.48
N PRO A 103 -9.88 31.01 11.41
CA PRO A 103 -8.57 30.42 11.11
C PRO A 103 -8.63 29.32 10.04
N ASN A 104 -9.74 28.57 10.01
CA ASN A 104 -9.95 27.48 9.06
C ASN A 104 -10.30 28.04 7.67
N ARG A 105 -11.15 29.07 7.59
CA ARG A 105 -11.39 29.82 6.35
C ARG A 105 -10.10 30.47 5.82
N LYS A 106 -9.25 31.01 6.69
CA LYS A 106 -7.92 31.52 6.33
C LYS A 106 -7.00 30.45 5.73
N VAL A 107 -7.06 29.19 6.19
CA VAL A 107 -6.36 28.07 5.54
C VAL A 107 -6.90 27.82 4.13
N LEU A 108 -8.22 27.79 3.94
CA LEU A 108 -8.85 27.58 2.63
C LEU A 108 -8.55 28.73 1.64
N GLU A 109 -8.64 29.98 2.10
CA GLU A 109 -8.28 31.18 1.34
C GLU A 109 -6.79 31.17 0.95
N THR A 110 -5.91 30.72 1.86
CA THR A 110 -4.47 30.58 1.60
C THR A 110 -4.16 29.42 0.66
N LEU A 111 -4.88 28.30 0.78
CA LEU A 111 -4.76 27.14 -0.12
C LEU A 111 -5.03 27.56 -1.57
N ALA A 112 -6.18 28.20 -1.83
CA ALA A 112 -6.51 28.74 -3.15
C ALA A 112 -5.48 29.79 -3.62
N ALA A 113 -4.95 30.61 -2.71
CA ALA A 113 -3.93 31.60 -3.05
C ALA A 113 -2.60 30.96 -3.48
N VAL A 114 -2.13 29.87 -2.83
CA VAL A 114 -0.88 29.19 -3.19
C VAL A 114 -1.02 28.22 -4.36
N THR A 115 -2.22 27.66 -4.58
CA THR A 115 -2.51 26.72 -5.69
C THR A 115 -2.99 27.39 -6.97
N ASP A 116 -3.05 28.72 -7.00
CA ASP A 116 -3.29 29.52 -8.20
C ASP A 116 -2.32 29.13 -9.34
N SER A 117 -2.91 28.53 -10.38
CA SER A 117 -2.26 28.06 -11.61
C SER A 117 -1.39 29.11 -12.32
N THR A 118 -1.62 30.41 -12.09
CA THR A 118 -0.81 31.48 -12.69
C THR A 118 0.53 31.70 -11.99
N LYS A 119 0.65 31.34 -10.70
CA LYS A 119 1.79 31.70 -9.85
C LYS A 119 2.96 30.72 -9.88
N LYS A 120 2.71 29.46 -10.27
CA LYS A 120 3.70 28.35 -10.27
C LYS A 120 4.41 28.15 -8.92
N THR A 121 3.67 28.28 -7.83
CA THR A 121 4.17 28.07 -6.46
C THR A 121 4.75 26.67 -6.28
N VAL A 122 5.79 26.54 -5.45
CA VAL A 122 6.43 25.24 -5.10
C VAL A 122 6.51 25.02 -3.59
N LEU A 123 6.66 23.77 -3.15
CA LEU A 123 6.83 23.39 -1.74
C LEU A 123 8.32 23.11 -1.43
N SER A 124 8.99 24.05 -0.76
CA SER A 124 10.47 24.11 -0.65
C SER A 124 11.02 23.70 0.73
N ILE A 125 10.22 23.01 1.55
CA ILE A 125 10.56 22.57 2.91
C ILE A 125 11.90 21.81 2.92
N PRO A 126 12.86 22.15 3.80
CA PRO A 126 14.11 21.43 3.91
C PRO A 126 13.96 20.08 4.61
N TYR A 127 14.82 19.12 4.24
CA TYR A 127 14.98 17.85 4.95
C TYR A 127 15.88 18.08 6.18
N GLY A 128 15.26 18.07 7.36
CA GLY A 128 15.87 18.48 8.62
C GLY A 128 15.35 19.83 9.11
N THR A 129 15.56 20.10 10.41
CA THR A 129 15.04 21.30 11.09
C THR A 129 15.96 22.52 11.01
N GLU A 130 17.08 22.46 10.27
CA GLU A 130 17.99 23.60 10.15
C GLU A 130 17.35 24.71 9.30
N GLY A 131 17.22 25.91 9.88
CA GLY A 131 16.58 27.05 9.21
C GLY A 131 15.04 27.03 9.24
N VAL A 132 14.43 25.97 9.79
CA VAL A 132 12.98 25.89 9.99
C VAL A 132 12.59 26.70 11.24
N PRO A 133 11.51 27.51 11.22
CA PRO A 133 11.02 28.22 12.40
C PRO A 133 10.67 27.28 13.56
N GLU A 134 11.05 27.63 14.79
CA GLU A 134 10.82 26.80 15.98
C GLU A 134 9.34 26.45 16.19
N ALA A 135 8.43 27.40 15.92
CA ALA A 135 6.98 27.16 15.97
C ALA A 135 6.50 26.13 14.93
N TRP A 136 7.14 26.03 13.76
CA TRP A 136 6.81 25.02 12.76
C TRP A 136 7.29 23.64 13.22
N VAL A 137 8.49 23.55 13.80
CA VAL A 137 9.02 22.30 14.37
C VAL A 137 8.12 21.81 15.52
N ALA A 138 7.73 22.70 16.45
CA ALA A 138 6.85 22.39 17.57
C ALA A 138 5.46 21.90 17.12
N ALA A 139 4.93 22.42 16.01
CA ALA A 139 3.64 22.00 15.43
C ALA A 139 3.75 20.83 14.43
N GLY A 140 4.93 20.23 14.27
CA GLY A 140 5.16 19.14 13.31
C GLY A 140 5.18 19.57 11.83
N LEU A 141 5.14 20.86 11.52
CA LEU A 141 5.21 21.44 10.17
C LEU A 141 6.66 21.45 9.63
N CYS A 142 7.34 20.31 9.71
CA CYS A 142 8.72 20.13 9.28
C CYS A 142 9.01 18.68 8.87
N ILE A 143 10.27 18.43 8.48
CA ILE A 143 10.80 17.08 8.25
C ILE A 143 11.90 16.85 9.29
N GLU A 144 11.67 15.93 10.24
CA GLU A 144 12.68 15.55 11.23
C GLU A 144 13.55 14.41 10.69
N LEU A 145 14.87 14.50 10.87
CA LEU A 145 15.80 13.43 10.44
C LEU A 145 15.87 12.32 11.48
N GLY A 146 16.08 11.08 11.02
CA GLY A 146 16.28 9.93 11.89
C GLY A 146 17.53 10.08 12.77
N ARG A 147 17.53 9.43 13.95
CA ARG A 147 18.59 9.56 14.97
C ARG A 147 19.99 9.41 14.37
N GLY A 148 20.76 10.50 14.39
CA GLY A 148 22.07 10.63 13.75
C GLY A 148 22.06 11.47 12.46
N GLY A 149 20.93 12.07 12.07
CA GLY A 149 20.79 12.77 10.80
C GLY A 149 20.56 11.84 9.60
N THR A 150 19.94 10.67 9.81
CA THR A 150 19.72 9.68 8.75
C THR A 150 18.41 9.98 8.01
N LEU A 151 18.48 10.14 6.69
CA LEU A 151 17.34 10.35 5.78
C LEU A 151 16.42 9.13 5.75
N ALA A 152 17.00 7.92 5.65
CA ALA A 152 16.27 6.64 5.65
C ALA A 152 15.48 6.34 6.95
N GLY A 153 15.55 7.19 7.97
CA GLY A 153 14.75 7.13 9.20
C GLY A 153 14.07 8.45 9.56
N MET A 154 13.87 9.33 8.58
CA MET A 154 13.20 10.63 8.74
C MET A 154 11.72 10.48 9.13
N GLN A 155 11.09 11.58 9.52
CA GLN A 155 9.66 11.71 9.75
C GLN A 155 9.12 12.94 9.01
N LEU A 156 8.29 12.70 7.99
CA LEU A 156 7.62 13.71 7.17
C LEU A 156 6.40 14.28 7.91
N ARG A 157 6.61 14.82 9.11
CA ARG A 157 5.53 15.18 10.04
C ARG A 157 4.53 16.19 9.46
N TYR A 158 4.97 17.04 8.55
CA TYR A 158 4.10 18.03 7.91
C TYR A 158 2.95 17.37 7.12
N LEU A 159 3.11 16.15 6.60
CA LEU A 159 2.05 15.43 5.89
C LEU A 159 0.83 15.21 6.79
N LYS A 160 1.02 14.83 8.06
CA LYS A 160 -0.09 14.69 9.03
C LYS A 160 -0.87 16.00 9.23
N ARG A 161 -0.16 17.13 9.27
CA ARG A 161 -0.81 18.45 9.35
C ARG A 161 -1.51 18.88 8.06
N LEU A 162 -1.23 18.22 6.94
CA LEU A 162 -2.00 18.35 5.71
C LEU A 162 -3.22 17.41 5.69
N GLU A 163 -3.21 16.28 6.42
CA GLU A 163 -4.40 15.42 6.58
C GLU A 163 -5.53 16.17 7.31
N ASP A 164 -5.18 17.01 8.29
CA ASP A 164 -6.12 17.96 8.91
C ASP A 164 -6.76 18.94 7.89
N VAL A 165 -5.96 19.42 6.92
CA VAL A 165 -6.43 20.31 5.83
C VAL A 165 -7.27 19.54 4.81
N ALA A 166 -6.95 18.26 4.56
CA ALA A 166 -7.75 17.38 3.72
C ALA A 166 -9.17 17.18 4.30
N MET A 167 -9.27 16.97 5.62
CA MET A 167 -10.57 16.93 6.32
C MET A 167 -11.33 18.23 6.16
N LEU A 168 -10.67 19.38 6.33
CA LEU A 168 -11.26 20.71 6.16
C LEU A 168 -11.80 20.93 4.74
N CYS A 169 -11.02 20.57 3.70
CA CYS A 169 -11.45 20.69 2.30
C CYS A 169 -12.65 19.80 1.98
N ASN A 170 -12.70 18.58 2.53
CA ASN A 170 -13.82 17.66 2.34
C ASN A 170 -15.12 18.17 2.95
N VAL A 171 -15.07 18.65 4.19
CA VAL A 171 -16.25 19.23 4.89
C VAL A 171 -16.71 20.50 4.19
N GLU A 172 -15.81 21.42 3.85
CA GLU A 172 -16.17 22.67 3.17
C GLU A 172 -16.77 22.42 1.78
N ALA A 173 -16.26 21.43 1.02
CA ALA A 173 -16.84 21.06 -0.28
C ALA A 173 -18.29 20.53 -0.12
N THR A 174 -18.54 19.60 0.80
CA THR A 174 -19.92 19.15 1.09
C THR A 174 -20.80 20.33 1.52
N ARG A 175 -20.29 21.22 2.38
CA ARG A 175 -21.02 22.36 2.95
C ARG A 175 -21.41 23.39 1.90
N LEU A 176 -20.51 23.69 0.98
CA LEU A 176 -20.76 24.58 -0.16
C LEU A 176 -21.78 23.96 -1.12
N ALA A 177 -21.62 22.69 -1.49
CA ALA A 177 -22.53 22.01 -2.41
C ALA A 177 -23.95 21.89 -1.85
N ALA A 178 -24.09 21.50 -0.57
CA ALA A 178 -25.36 21.51 0.16
C ALA A 178 -26.01 22.91 0.26
N GLY A 179 -25.19 23.96 0.31
CA GLY A 179 -25.61 25.36 0.22
C GLY A 179 -25.94 25.86 -1.19
N GLY A 180 -25.99 24.97 -2.20
CA GLY A 180 -26.25 25.31 -3.60
C GLY A 180 -25.07 25.93 -4.35
N LYS A 181 -23.84 25.80 -3.81
CA LYS A 181 -22.60 26.39 -4.33
C LYS A 181 -21.65 25.32 -4.85
N GLY A 182 -22.11 24.53 -5.82
CA GLY A 182 -21.35 23.40 -6.37
C GLY A 182 -20.03 23.83 -7.02
N LYS A 183 -19.99 25.00 -7.66
CA LYS A 183 -18.75 25.53 -8.27
C LYS A 183 -17.68 25.87 -7.25
N GLU A 184 -18.04 26.56 -6.17
CA GLU A 184 -17.10 26.84 -5.08
C GLU A 184 -16.67 25.55 -4.36
N ALA A 185 -17.59 24.58 -4.18
CA ALA A 185 -17.26 23.27 -3.63
C ALA A 185 -16.21 22.53 -4.47
N MET A 186 -16.41 22.51 -5.79
CA MET A 186 -15.47 21.92 -6.74
C MET A 186 -14.12 22.64 -6.76
N GLN A 187 -14.11 23.97 -6.69
CA GLN A 187 -12.87 24.76 -6.65
C GLN A 187 -12.00 24.40 -5.44
N VAL A 188 -12.59 24.20 -4.26
CA VAL A 188 -11.86 23.73 -3.06
C VAL A 188 -11.20 22.36 -3.32
N LEU A 189 -11.86 21.46 -4.06
CA LEU A 189 -11.30 20.15 -4.41
C LEU A 189 -10.24 20.22 -5.51
N VAL A 190 -10.38 21.10 -6.51
CA VAL A 190 -9.35 21.39 -7.52
C VAL A 190 -8.09 21.96 -6.86
N ASP A 191 -8.23 22.86 -5.90
CA ASP A 191 -7.09 23.44 -5.17
C ASP A 191 -6.46 22.40 -4.23
N TRP A 192 -7.24 21.51 -3.60
CA TRP A 192 -6.69 20.34 -2.90
C TRP A 192 -5.91 19.40 -3.83
N LEU A 193 -6.45 19.09 -5.01
CA LEU A 193 -5.79 18.26 -6.04
C LEU A 193 -4.44 18.87 -6.45
N ARG A 194 -4.40 20.18 -6.67
CA ARG A 194 -3.18 20.93 -6.99
C ARG A 194 -2.15 20.93 -5.86
N LEU A 195 -2.56 20.98 -4.58
CA LEU A 195 -1.62 20.80 -3.47
C LEU A 195 -1.08 19.37 -3.43
N GLY A 196 -1.92 18.35 -3.63
CA GLY A 196 -1.49 16.96 -3.79
C GLY A 196 -0.45 16.81 -4.90
N ARG A 197 -0.68 17.45 -6.04
CA ARG A 197 0.28 17.51 -7.16
C ARG A 197 1.59 18.21 -6.77
N MET A 198 1.55 19.31 -6.02
CA MET A 198 2.73 20.05 -5.55
C MET A 198 3.56 19.22 -4.56
N VAL A 199 2.92 18.42 -3.70
CA VAL A 199 3.60 17.47 -2.82
C VAL A 199 4.20 16.31 -3.63
N ALA A 200 3.61 15.93 -4.77
CA ALA A 200 4.16 14.90 -5.65
C ALA A 200 5.43 15.32 -6.45
N ASP A 201 5.79 16.61 -6.49
CA ASP A 201 7.09 17.04 -7.03
C ASP A 201 8.26 16.86 -6.04
N ARG A 202 7.98 16.62 -4.76
CA ARG A 202 8.98 16.45 -3.69
C ARG A 202 9.90 15.25 -3.90
N ALA A 203 11.02 15.17 -3.17
CA ALA A 203 12.09 14.23 -3.50
C ALA A 203 11.88 12.78 -3.02
N MET A 204 11.05 12.53 -1.99
CA MET A 204 10.91 11.20 -1.35
C MET A 204 9.66 10.44 -1.80
N PHE A 205 9.75 9.10 -1.80
CA PHE A 205 8.69 8.16 -2.15
C PHE A 205 7.38 8.44 -1.41
N GLU A 206 7.43 8.57 -0.07
CA GLU A 206 6.23 8.80 0.75
C GLU A 206 5.55 10.15 0.44
N GLU A 207 6.32 11.20 0.14
CA GLU A 207 5.75 12.49 -0.31
C GLU A 207 5.03 12.32 -1.65
N LYS A 208 5.63 11.58 -2.61
CA LYS A 208 5.02 11.28 -3.92
C LYS A 208 3.78 10.41 -3.83
N LYS A 209 3.82 9.37 -3.00
CA LYS A 209 2.71 8.46 -2.74
C LYS A 209 1.54 9.22 -2.13
N TRP A 210 1.76 9.95 -1.03
CA TRP A 210 0.73 10.76 -0.39
C TRP A 210 0.14 11.78 -1.38
N GLY A 211 0.97 12.52 -2.12
CA GLY A 211 0.50 13.51 -3.09
C GLY A 211 -0.37 12.92 -4.20
N ALA A 212 0.00 11.74 -4.71
CA ALA A 212 -0.79 11.00 -5.70
C ALA A 212 -2.10 10.45 -5.12
N GLU A 213 -2.09 9.94 -3.90
CA GLU A 213 -3.30 9.45 -3.21
C GLU A 213 -4.28 10.59 -2.91
N GLN A 214 -3.79 11.80 -2.58
CA GLN A 214 -4.65 12.99 -2.45
C GLN A 214 -5.22 13.48 -3.79
N MET A 215 -4.49 13.35 -4.89
CA MET A 215 -5.05 13.63 -6.23
C MET A 215 -6.18 12.68 -6.61
N ILE A 216 -6.03 11.39 -6.30
CA ILE A 216 -7.08 10.36 -6.49
C ILE A 216 -8.32 10.71 -5.66
N LEU A 217 -8.14 10.99 -4.36
CA LEU A 217 -9.25 11.37 -3.48
C LEU A 217 -9.96 12.63 -3.97
N ALA A 218 -9.23 13.67 -4.36
CA ALA A 218 -9.83 14.90 -4.87
C ALA A 218 -10.66 14.64 -6.15
N ALA A 219 -10.10 13.86 -7.08
CA ALA A 219 -10.79 13.47 -8.31
C ALA A 219 -12.08 12.69 -8.03
N GLU A 220 -12.06 11.72 -7.10
CA GLU A 220 -13.26 10.99 -6.68
C GLU A 220 -14.27 11.91 -5.97
N ARG A 221 -13.80 12.80 -5.08
CA ARG A 221 -14.67 13.72 -4.35
C ARG A 221 -15.44 14.67 -5.25
N MET A 222 -14.83 15.13 -6.34
CA MET A 222 -15.54 15.95 -7.32
C MET A 222 -16.69 15.16 -7.99
N ARG A 223 -16.49 13.87 -8.26
CA ARG A 223 -17.56 12.99 -8.76
C ARG A 223 -18.65 12.80 -7.69
N ASP A 224 -18.30 12.59 -6.43
CA ASP A 224 -19.25 12.44 -5.31
C ASP A 224 -20.07 13.73 -5.03
N ILE A 225 -19.45 14.92 -5.05
CA ILE A 225 -20.18 16.20 -4.97
C ILE A 225 -21.18 16.34 -6.13
N ALA A 226 -20.77 16.00 -7.35
CA ALA A 226 -21.62 16.05 -8.54
C ALA A 226 -22.77 15.02 -8.52
N TYR A 227 -22.58 13.89 -7.83
CA TYR A 227 -23.58 12.83 -7.66
C TYR A 227 -24.61 13.19 -6.57
N LEU A 228 -24.15 13.67 -5.40
CA LEU A 228 -25.01 14.03 -4.27
C LEU A 228 -25.80 15.32 -4.47
N PHE A 229 -25.17 16.33 -5.09
CA PHE A 229 -25.71 17.68 -5.19
C PHE A 229 -25.82 18.15 -6.66
N PRO A 230 -26.47 17.39 -7.57
CA PRO A 230 -26.47 17.67 -9.01
C PRO A 230 -27.14 19.02 -9.34
N ASP A 231 -28.13 19.45 -8.54
CA ASP A 231 -28.80 20.75 -8.69
C ASP A 231 -27.94 21.94 -8.21
N SER A 232 -26.78 21.71 -7.60
CA SER A 232 -25.84 22.77 -7.18
C SER A 232 -24.86 23.20 -8.29
N LEU A 233 -24.92 22.56 -9.47
CA LEU A 233 -23.99 22.73 -10.59
C LEU A 233 -24.76 23.04 -11.90
N THR A 234 -24.28 24.02 -12.68
CA THR A 234 -24.75 24.19 -14.06
C THR A 234 -23.85 23.41 -15.06
N PRO A 235 -24.33 23.09 -16.27
CA PRO A 235 -23.50 22.50 -17.32
C PRO A 235 -22.27 23.35 -17.67
N GLU A 236 -22.43 24.67 -17.60
CA GLU A 236 -21.39 25.67 -17.81
C GLU A 236 -20.34 25.64 -16.67
N ASP A 237 -20.75 25.51 -15.41
CA ASP A 237 -19.83 25.39 -14.27
C ASP A 237 -18.95 24.13 -14.37
N ILE A 238 -19.56 23.01 -14.75
CA ILE A 238 -18.85 21.76 -14.97
C ILE A 238 -17.86 21.88 -16.14
N ALA A 239 -18.24 22.56 -17.23
CA ALA A 239 -17.35 22.79 -18.36
C ALA A 239 -16.15 23.67 -18.00
N ASP A 240 -16.31 24.67 -17.13
CA ASP A 240 -15.20 25.46 -16.60
C ASP A 240 -14.23 24.59 -15.77
N ILE A 241 -14.75 23.76 -14.85
CA ILE A 241 -13.94 22.86 -14.02
C ILE A 241 -13.13 21.88 -14.88
N CYS A 242 -13.77 21.23 -15.85
CA CYS A 242 -13.11 20.29 -16.76
C CYS A 242 -12.00 20.96 -17.60
N GLN A 243 -12.14 22.24 -17.95
CA GLN A 243 -11.11 23.02 -18.65
C GLN A 243 -9.94 23.39 -17.73
N ILE A 244 -10.20 23.70 -16.45
CA ILE A 244 -9.17 24.04 -15.45
C ILE A 244 -8.25 22.85 -15.18
N GLU A 245 -8.78 21.62 -15.15
CA GLU A 245 -7.99 20.39 -15.03
C GLU A 245 -7.23 20.01 -16.33
N GLN A 246 -7.71 20.46 -17.50
CA GLN A 246 -7.10 20.16 -18.81
C GLN A 246 -5.84 20.98 -19.14
N ASP A 247 -5.38 21.89 -18.27
CA ASP A 247 -4.05 22.50 -18.45
C ASP A 247 -2.94 21.61 -17.87
N GLU A 248 -2.33 20.81 -18.76
CA GLU A 248 -1.11 20.03 -18.51
C GLU A 248 0.02 20.83 -17.83
N ARG A 249 0.05 22.16 -17.94
CA ARG A 249 1.04 23.01 -17.27
C ARG A 249 0.87 23.07 -15.75
N THR A 250 -0.30 22.69 -15.26
CA THR A 250 -0.66 22.74 -13.83
C THR A 250 -0.64 21.35 -13.19
N LEU A 251 -1.29 20.35 -13.80
CA LEU A 251 -1.40 19.01 -13.24
C LEU A 251 -0.35 18.01 -13.74
N GLY A 252 0.27 18.26 -14.90
CA GLY A 252 1.13 17.32 -15.67
C GLY A 252 1.73 16.15 -14.88
N VAL A 253 0.98 15.04 -14.82
CA VAL A 253 1.29 13.86 -13.99
C VAL A 253 2.52 13.13 -14.55
N ASP A 254 2.66 13.11 -15.88
CA ASP A 254 3.83 12.58 -16.59
C ASP A 254 5.12 13.39 -16.40
N ARG A 255 5.03 14.54 -15.71
CA ARG A 255 6.19 15.35 -15.29
C ARG A 255 6.58 15.13 -13.83
N MET A 256 5.87 14.28 -13.08
CA MET A 256 6.36 13.82 -11.78
C MET A 256 7.71 13.12 -11.95
N THR A 257 8.69 13.46 -11.13
CA THR A 257 10.01 12.82 -11.13
C THR A 257 10.00 11.50 -10.35
N LEU A 258 10.87 10.55 -10.72
CA LEU A 258 11.20 9.40 -9.87
C LEU A 258 11.83 9.90 -8.54
N PRO A 259 11.52 9.32 -7.36
CA PRO A 259 12.02 9.82 -6.08
C PRO A 259 13.54 9.62 -5.92
N GLN A 260 14.30 10.69 -6.17
CA GLN A 260 15.75 10.71 -6.03
C GLN A 260 16.21 10.79 -4.56
N GLY A 261 15.33 11.22 -3.65
CA GLY A 261 15.65 11.34 -2.23
C GLY A 261 15.91 9.99 -1.56
N ASP A 262 15.16 8.95 -1.92
CA ASP A 262 15.34 7.59 -1.37
C ASP A 262 16.63 6.94 -1.85
N ARG A 263 17.07 7.21 -3.09
CA ARG A 263 18.42 6.85 -3.57
C ARG A 263 19.50 7.51 -2.70
N ILE A 264 19.38 8.81 -2.47
CA ILE A 264 20.31 9.57 -1.60
C ILE A 264 20.26 9.04 -0.15
N ALA A 265 19.09 8.59 0.32
CA ALA A 265 18.93 7.99 1.64
C ALA A 265 19.57 6.61 1.75
N ALA A 266 19.50 5.78 0.70
CA ALA A 266 20.19 4.50 0.60
C ALA A 266 21.72 4.67 0.51
N GLU A 267 22.20 5.62 -0.31
CA GLU A 267 23.61 6.01 -0.41
C GLU A 267 24.15 6.51 0.94
N GLN A 268 23.41 7.39 1.62
CA GLN A 268 23.76 7.87 2.96
C GLN A 268 23.80 6.73 3.98
N LEU A 269 22.84 5.79 3.93
CA LEU A 269 22.79 4.68 4.86
C LEU A 269 23.97 3.72 4.65
N MET A 270 24.27 3.37 3.40
CA MET A 270 25.45 2.60 3.01
C MET A 270 26.73 3.26 3.54
N ALA A 271 26.91 4.57 3.31
CA ALA A 271 28.01 5.39 3.81
C ALA A 271 28.13 5.46 5.36
N ARG A 272 27.14 4.95 6.10
CA ARG A 272 27.10 4.91 7.57
C ARG A 272 27.19 3.49 8.14
N THR A 273 26.87 2.44 7.37
CA THR A 273 26.71 1.06 7.86
C THR A 273 27.66 0.05 7.21
N PHE A 274 28.42 0.45 6.18
CA PHE A 274 29.41 -0.36 5.48
C PHE A 274 30.82 0.25 5.64
N ILE A 275 31.84 -0.53 5.31
CA ILE A 275 33.23 -0.10 5.18
C ILE A 275 33.66 -0.42 3.75
N GLU A 276 34.22 0.56 3.04
CA GLU A 276 34.49 0.52 1.59
C GLU A 276 35.32 -0.69 1.10
N ARG A 277 35.98 -1.45 1.99
CA ARG A 277 36.71 -2.70 1.65
C ARG A 277 36.58 -3.84 2.66
N ASP A 278 35.89 -3.65 3.78
CA ASP A 278 35.65 -4.70 4.79
C ASP A 278 34.17 -5.16 4.83
N GLY A 279 33.35 -4.71 3.87
CA GLY A 279 31.94 -5.10 3.76
C GLY A 279 31.03 -4.45 4.80
N VAL A 280 30.08 -5.21 5.34
CA VAL A 280 29.06 -4.69 6.26
C VAL A 280 29.63 -4.53 7.68
N ASN A 281 29.48 -3.35 8.27
CA ASN A 281 29.78 -3.12 9.69
C ASN A 281 28.61 -3.65 10.53
N VAL A 282 28.56 -4.97 10.73
CA VAL A 282 27.41 -5.72 11.29
C VAL A 282 26.76 -5.06 12.51
N PRO A 283 27.50 -4.58 13.55
CA PRO A 283 26.88 -3.90 14.70
C PRO A 283 26.20 -2.57 14.34
N VAL A 284 26.79 -1.78 13.45
CA VAL A 284 26.27 -0.46 13.03
C VAL A 284 25.12 -0.62 12.04
N PHE A 285 25.25 -1.55 11.09
CA PHE A 285 24.20 -1.95 10.16
C PHE A 285 22.95 -2.43 10.90
N ALA A 286 23.05 -3.50 11.69
CA ALA A 286 21.90 -4.12 12.31
C ALA A 286 21.21 -3.17 13.31
N SER A 287 21.97 -2.41 14.11
CA SER A 287 21.40 -1.46 15.07
C SER A 287 20.81 -0.19 14.43
N THR A 288 21.09 0.07 13.14
CA THR A 288 20.51 1.18 12.37
C THR A 288 19.31 0.70 11.54
N MET A 289 19.41 -0.43 10.84
CA MET A 289 18.29 -1.05 10.14
C MET A 289 17.13 -1.37 11.10
N ALA A 290 17.41 -1.99 12.24
CA ALA A 290 16.40 -2.26 13.26
C ALA A 290 15.78 -1.00 13.91
N ARG A 291 16.41 0.17 13.74
CA ARG A 291 15.85 1.46 14.17
C ARG A 291 14.91 2.06 13.13
N ILE A 292 15.15 1.77 11.85
CA ILE A 292 14.30 2.14 10.71
C ILE A 292 13.08 1.21 10.68
N GLY A 293 13.28 -0.11 10.79
CA GLY A 293 12.19 -1.11 10.87
C GLY A 293 11.26 -0.89 12.08
N ALA A 294 11.83 -0.70 13.27
CA ALA A 294 11.06 -0.42 14.50
C ALA A 294 10.61 1.05 14.65
N ALA A 295 10.43 1.79 13.55
CA ALA A 295 9.78 3.10 13.57
C ALA A 295 8.28 2.91 13.90
N GLY A 296 7.79 3.62 14.93
CA GLY A 296 6.42 3.44 15.45
C GLY A 296 6.20 2.21 16.34
N ARG A 297 7.04 1.16 16.26
CA ARG A 297 6.93 -0.06 17.08
C ARG A 297 8.19 -0.31 17.92
N PRO A 298 8.47 0.48 18.98
CA PRO A 298 9.77 0.45 19.67
C PRO A 298 10.14 -0.89 20.32
N LEU A 299 9.15 -1.75 20.62
CA LEU A 299 9.36 -3.07 21.21
C LEU A 299 9.91 -4.11 20.22
N THR A 300 9.59 -4.03 18.92
CA THR A 300 10.09 -4.98 17.90
C THR A 300 11.57 -4.80 17.58
N ARG A 301 12.20 -3.73 18.08
CA ARG A 301 13.62 -3.41 17.82
C ARG A 301 14.60 -4.52 18.20
N PHE A 302 14.23 -5.41 19.14
CA PHE A 302 15.08 -6.54 19.53
C PHE A 302 15.04 -7.71 18.53
N SER A 303 13.86 -8.05 17.99
CA SER A 303 13.72 -9.09 16.95
C SER A 303 14.23 -8.60 15.60
N GLU A 304 13.88 -7.37 15.21
CA GLU A 304 14.51 -6.64 14.11
C GLU A 304 16.04 -6.66 14.24
N GLY A 305 16.55 -6.33 15.43
CA GLY A 305 17.99 -6.34 15.73
C GLY A 305 18.64 -7.72 15.71
N ALA A 306 17.88 -8.82 15.61
CA ALA A 306 18.39 -10.16 15.33
C ALA A 306 18.33 -10.47 13.82
N LEU A 307 17.20 -10.20 13.17
CA LEU A 307 17.00 -10.34 11.73
C LEU A 307 18.10 -9.61 10.93
N TRP A 308 18.35 -8.34 11.23
CA TRP A 308 19.38 -7.57 10.52
C TRP A 308 20.83 -7.97 10.85
N ARG A 309 21.07 -8.83 11.84
CA ARG A 309 22.39 -9.48 12.07
C ARG A 309 22.58 -10.73 11.21
N ASP A 310 21.54 -11.52 11.01
CA ASP A 310 21.57 -12.65 10.07
C ASP A 310 21.77 -12.14 8.63
N ILE A 311 20.92 -11.19 8.22
CA ILE A 311 21.00 -10.54 6.89
C ILE A 311 22.41 -9.98 6.63
N ALA A 312 23.01 -9.29 7.61
CA ALA A 312 24.35 -8.71 7.46
C ALA A 312 25.47 -9.74 7.21
N SER A 313 25.24 -11.04 7.44
CA SER A 313 26.19 -12.11 7.14
C SER A 313 26.09 -12.65 5.70
N VAL A 314 25.00 -12.33 5.00
CA VAL A 314 24.70 -12.77 3.62
C VAL A 314 24.43 -11.59 2.65
N HIS A 315 24.58 -10.35 3.14
CA HIS A 315 24.42 -9.14 2.35
C HIS A 315 25.64 -8.90 1.46
N ALA A 316 25.40 -8.34 0.28
CA ALA A 316 26.43 -7.87 -0.65
C ALA A 316 27.38 -6.85 -0.01
N ASP A 317 28.57 -6.67 -0.59
CA ASP A 317 29.60 -5.74 -0.09
C ASP A 317 29.30 -4.26 -0.45
N TRP A 318 30.24 -3.35 -0.17
CA TRP A 318 30.10 -1.93 -0.51
C TRP A 318 29.90 -1.67 -2.01
N PHE A 319 30.70 -2.29 -2.87
CA PHE A 319 30.70 -2.04 -4.31
C PHE A 319 29.49 -2.70 -4.96
N ASP A 320 29.22 -3.96 -4.63
CA ASP A 320 28.05 -4.70 -5.13
C ASP A 320 26.74 -3.98 -4.73
N THR A 321 26.63 -3.54 -3.47
CA THR A 321 25.44 -2.80 -3.00
C THR A 321 25.27 -1.47 -3.72
N ARG A 322 26.37 -0.76 -3.99
CA ARG A 322 26.35 0.50 -4.73
C ARG A 322 25.95 0.29 -6.19
N GLU A 323 26.57 -0.66 -6.88
CA GLU A 323 26.25 -0.98 -8.27
C GLU A 323 24.77 -1.37 -8.40
N GLN A 324 24.25 -2.17 -7.47
CA GLN A 324 22.83 -2.52 -7.46
C GLN A 324 21.92 -1.30 -7.24
N ILE A 325 22.26 -0.34 -6.37
CA ILE A 325 21.51 0.92 -6.21
C ILE A 325 21.50 1.74 -7.52
N GLU A 326 22.67 1.92 -8.14
CA GLU A 326 22.79 2.67 -9.40
C GLU A 326 22.04 1.98 -10.54
N LYS A 327 22.09 0.64 -10.59
CA LYS A 327 21.39 -0.21 -11.56
C LYS A 327 19.87 -0.14 -11.43
N LEU A 328 19.31 -0.33 -10.22
CA LEU A 328 17.85 -0.25 -10.00
C LEU A 328 17.30 1.12 -10.39
N MET A 329 17.97 2.18 -9.94
CA MET A 329 17.54 3.56 -10.23
C MET A 329 17.75 3.91 -11.71
N GLY A 330 18.67 3.25 -12.41
CA GLY A 330 18.84 3.31 -13.86
C GLY A 330 17.65 2.70 -14.62
N ASP A 331 17.33 1.42 -14.36
CA ASP A 331 16.20 0.70 -14.98
C ASP A 331 14.87 1.42 -14.75
N TRP A 332 14.58 1.80 -13.50
CA TRP A 332 13.38 2.56 -13.18
C TRP A 332 13.37 3.97 -13.77
N ASN A 333 14.50 4.67 -13.87
CA ASN A 333 14.53 5.99 -14.52
C ASN A 333 14.33 5.88 -16.03
N ILE A 334 14.80 4.82 -16.69
CA ILE A 334 14.48 4.56 -18.11
C ILE A 334 12.97 4.35 -18.23
N ARG A 335 12.41 3.39 -17.48
CA ARG A 335 10.98 3.02 -17.51
C ARG A 335 10.05 4.18 -17.17
N TRP A 336 10.39 4.98 -16.17
CA TRP A 336 9.56 6.10 -15.71
C TRP A 336 9.45 7.24 -16.73
N ASN A 337 10.49 7.44 -17.55
CA ASN A 337 10.53 8.48 -18.58
C ASN A 337 10.10 7.98 -19.97
N LEU A 338 9.54 6.76 -20.08
CA LEU A 338 8.96 6.28 -21.34
C LEU A 338 7.74 7.12 -21.74
N PRO A 339 7.62 7.53 -23.02
CA PRO A 339 6.46 8.28 -23.52
C PRO A 339 5.23 7.38 -23.74
N ASN A 340 5.41 6.06 -23.84
CA ASN A 340 4.34 5.08 -23.90
C ASN A 340 4.31 4.28 -22.59
N LEU A 341 3.19 4.36 -21.86
CA LEU A 341 2.99 3.64 -20.60
C LEU A 341 2.62 2.15 -20.80
N HIS A 342 2.63 1.68 -22.05
CA HIS A 342 2.44 0.29 -22.46
C HIS A 342 3.57 -0.23 -23.38
N ASP A 343 4.73 0.42 -23.32
CA ASP A 343 5.95 -0.10 -23.93
C ASP A 343 6.25 -1.53 -23.44
N GLU A 344 6.76 -2.40 -24.31
CA GLU A 344 7.05 -3.79 -23.95
C GLU A 344 8.09 -3.90 -22.82
N LEU A 345 8.97 -2.90 -22.66
CA LEU A 345 9.92 -2.84 -21.54
C LEU A 345 9.20 -2.79 -20.18
N LEU A 346 8.04 -2.14 -20.08
CA LEU A 346 7.27 -2.07 -18.82
C LEU A 346 6.66 -3.41 -18.40
N ALA A 347 6.43 -4.32 -19.36
CA ALA A 347 5.91 -5.67 -19.11
C ALA A 347 7.01 -6.72 -18.87
N GLN A 348 8.29 -6.37 -19.08
CA GLN A 348 9.42 -7.22 -18.70
C GLN A 348 9.74 -7.06 -17.21
N GLU A 349 10.28 -8.10 -16.57
CA GLU A 349 10.82 -8.02 -15.22
C GLU A 349 11.76 -6.80 -15.06
N THR A 350 11.65 -6.09 -13.94
CA THR A 350 12.61 -5.06 -13.56
C THR A 350 13.90 -5.68 -13.04
N ASP A 351 14.98 -4.90 -13.01
CA ASP A 351 16.21 -5.30 -12.32
C ASP A 351 16.03 -5.44 -10.79
N TYR A 352 14.91 -4.97 -10.24
CA TYR A 352 14.49 -5.20 -8.86
C TYR A 352 13.78 -6.55 -8.68
N ASP A 353 12.95 -6.97 -9.64
CA ASP A 353 12.29 -8.28 -9.59
C ASP A 353 13.33 -9.41 -9.70
N ARG A 354 14.42 -9.17 -10.45
CA ARG A 354 15.59 -10.06 -10.58
C ARG A 354 16.60 -9.96 -9.44
N MET A 355 16.44 -9.00 -8.52
CA MET A 355 17.38 -8.79 -7.43
C MET A 355 17.23 -9.87 -6.35
N ASN A 356 18.34 -10.41 -5.84
CA ASN A 356 18.28 -11.25 -4.64
C ASN A 356 17.98 -10.38 -3.41
N LYS A 357 16.69 -10.34 -3.01
CA LYS A 357 16.17 -9.50 -1.93
C LYS A 357 16.76 -9.81 -0.55
N ARG A 358 17.32 -11.03 -0.31
CA ARG A 358 18.05 -11.33 0.93
C ARG A 358 19.46 -10.74 0.91
N THR A 359 20.17 -10.89 -0.21
CA THR A 359 21.54 -10.36 -0.41
C THR A 359 21.57 -8.83 -0.53
N PHE A 360 20.50 -8.20 -0.99
CA PHE A 360 20.38 -6.74 -1.10
C PHE A 360 19.27 -6.16 -0.21
N ALA A 361 19.01 -6.77 0.95
CA ALA A 361 17.88 -6.44 1.82
C ALA A 361 17.83 -4.96 2.29
N MET A 362 18.96 -4.25 2.34
CA MET A 362 18.93 -2.80 2.59
C MET A 362 18.35 -2.02 1.40
N VAL A 363 18.71 -2.43 0.17
CA VAL A 363 18.23 -1.83 -1.07
C VAL A 363 16.75 -2.13 -1.26
N ASP A 364 16.35 -3.39 -1.04
CA ASP A 364 14.96 -3.85 -1.06
C ASP A 364 14.08 -3.03 -0.10
N ARG A 365 14.50 -2.91 1.17
CA ARG A 365 13.72 -2.25 2.23
C ARG A 365 13.51 -0.74 2.02
N LEU A 366 14.39 -0.07 1.28
CA LEU A 366 14.34 1.37 1.02
C LEU A 366 13.81 1.73 -0.37
N LEU A 367 14.29 1.03 -1.41
CA LEU A 367 13.98 1.38 -2.80
C LEU A 367 12.81 0.55 -3.35
N GLY A 368 12.60 -0.69 -2.87
CA GLY A 368 11.51 -1.56 -3.32
C GLY A 368 10.10 -0.92 -3.33
N PRO A 369 9.72 -0.08 -2.35
CA PRO A 369 8.44 0.63 -2.38
C PRO A 369 8.23 1.50 -3.62
N ILE A 370 9.29 2.02 -4.25
CA ILE A 370 9.22 2.90 -5.44
C ILE A 370 8.48 2.24 -6.61
N GLN A 371 8.53 0.90 -6.72
CA GLN A 371 7.78 0.13 -7.73
C GLN A 371 6.26 0.41 -7.66
N GLN A 372 5.71 0.71 -6.47
CA GLN A 372 4.29 1.06 -6.28
C GLN A 372 3.90 2.35 -7.03
N LEU A 373 4.84 3.28 -7.26
CA LEU A 373 4.54 4.55 -7.93
C LEU A 373 4.15 4.38 -9.40
N PHE A 374 4.58 3.29 -10.07
CA PHE A 374 4.20 3.02 -11.46
C PHE A 374 2.70 2.75 -11.58
N ALA A 375 2.18 1.80 -10.79
CA ALA A 375 0.74 1.52 -10.72
C ALA A 375 -0.06 2.74 -10.22
N LEU A 376 0.48 3.48 -9.24
CA LEU A 376 -0.17 4.66 -8.69
C LEU A 376 -0.27 5.81 -9.70
N ARG A 377 0.75 6.03 -10.54
CA ARG A 377 0.71 6.99 -11.67
C ARG A 377 -0.39 6.64 -12.67
N MET A 378 -0.51 5.37 -13.04
CA MET A 378 -1.58 4.89 -13.94
C MET A 378 -2.97 5.13 -13.33
N ARG A 379 -3.13 4.88 -12.02
CA ARG A 379 -4.38 5.17 -11.31
C ARG A 379 -4.69 6.67 -11.26
N VAL A 380 -3.73 7.54 -10.96
CA VAL A 380 -3.93 9.01 -11.00
C VAL A 380 -4.40 9.47 -12.38
N LEU A 381 -3.80 8.96 -13.47
CA LEU A 381 -4.22 9.27 -14.83
C LEU A 381 -5.66 8.79 -15.11
N ALA A 382 -6.01 7.57 -14.69
CA ALA A 382 -7.35 7.01 -14.87
C ALA A 382 -8.42 7.78 -14.08
N GLU A 383 -8.11 8.20 -12.85
CA GLU A 383 -9.03 8.92 -11.97
C GLU A 383 -9.27 10.35 -12.48
N ILE A 384 -8.23 11.08 -12.90
CA ILE A 384 -8.35 12.47 -13.40
C ILE A 384 -8.96 12.50 -14.83
N GLY A 385 -8.59 11.56 -15.72
CA GLY A 385 -9.25 11.42 -17.03
C GLY A 385 -10.70 10.96 -16.90
N GLY A 386 -10.95 10.03 -15.98
CA GLY A 386 -12.28 9.53 -15.65
C GLY A 386 -13.19 10.60 -15.09
N THR A 387 -12.72 11.42 -14.14
CA THR A 387 -13.49 12.54 -13.57
C THR A 387 -13.95 13.52 -14.64
N ARG A 388 -13.06 13.98 -15.52
CA ARG A 388 -13.43 14.88 -16.62
C ARG A 388 -14.46 14.27 -17.56
N ASN A 389 -14.28 13.01 -17.95
CA ASN A 389 -15.26 12.29 -18.78
C ASN A 389 -16.62 12.12 -18.07
N ALA A 390 -16.65 11.74 -16.78
CA ALA A 390 -17.88 11.56 -16.00
C ALA A 390 -18.65 12.87 -15.80
N LEU A 391 -17.93 13.93 -15.42
CA LEU A 391 -18.49 15.27 -15.26
C LEU A 391 -19.02 15.81 -16.59
N GLY A 392 -18.31 15.60 -17.71
CA GLY A 392 -18.81 15.96 -19.04
C GLY A 392 -20.09 15.21 -19.46
N VAL A 393 -20.25 13.94 -19.05
CA VAL A 393 -21.50 13.17 -19.23
C VAL A 393 -22.63 13.75 -18.39
N LEU A 394 -22.35 14.17 -17.15
CA LEU A 394 -23.35 14.84 -16.30
C LEU A 394 -23.76 16.20 -16.87
N ALA A 395 -22.80 17.02 -17.34
CA ALA A 395 -23.09 18.31 -17.98
C ALA A 395 -23.97 18.15 -19.25
N PHE A 396 -23.71 17.10 -20.04
CA PHE A 396 -24.58 16.71 -21.15
C PHE A 396 -26.00 16.38 -20.65
N LYS A 397 -26.14 15.53 -19.62
CA LYS A 397 -27.44 15.14 -19.04
C LYS A 397 -28.21 16.33 -18.45
N LEU A 398 -27.55 17.23 -17.73
CA LEU A 398 -28.18 18.41 -17.13
C LEU A 398 -28.76 19.34 -18.20
N ARG A 399 -28.08 19.49 -19.34
CA ARG A 399 -28.55 20.34 -20.44
C ARG A 399 -29.56 19.67 -21.36
N GLU A 400 -29.22 18.50 -21.89
CA GLU A 400 -29.99 17.80 -22.93
C GLU A 400 -31.08 16.87 -22.34
N ARG A 401 -31.14 16.73 -21.01
CA ARG A 401 -32.06 15.92 -20.17
C ARG A 401 -32.05 14.39 -20.41
N GLN A 402 -31.43 13.94 -21.48
CA GLN A 402 -31.10 12.55 -21.78
C GLN A 402 -29.61 12.25 -21.54
N TRP A 403 -29.28 10.99 -21.23
CA TRP A 403 -27.89 10.53 -21.25
C TRP A 403 -27.35 10.50 -22.70
N PRO A 404 -26.07 10.80 -22.95
CA PRO A 404 -25.49 10.68 -24.28
C PRO A 404 -25.56 9.23 -24.79
N ARG A 405 -25.55 9.03 -26.11
CA ARG A 405 -25.60 7.67 -26.72
C ARG A 405 -24.22 7.02 -26.88
N VAL A 406 -23.18 7.84 -26.95
CA VAL A 406 -21.78 7.47 -27.07
C VAL A 406 -20.97 8.50 -26.26
N LEU A 407 -19.81 8.11 -25.73
CA LEU A 407 -19.03 9.00 -24.86
C LEU A 407 -18.57 10.26 -25.62
N GLU A 408 -18.25 10.13 -26.91
CA GLU A 408 -17.79 11.20 -27.80
C GLU A 408 -18.80 12.35 -27.99
N ALA A 409 -20.03 12.25 -27.48
CA ALA A 409 -21.04 13.30 -27.56
C ALA A 409 -20.79 14.48 -26.57
N ILE A 410 -19.85 14.35 -25.62
CA ILE A 410 -19.54 15.40 -24.64
C ILE A 410 -18.49 16.42 -25.12
N GLN A 411 -17.74 16.09 -26.17
CA GLN A 411 -16.70 16.93 -26.77
C GLN A 411 -17.23 17.73 -28.00
N PRO A 412 -16.66 18.90 -28.32
CA PRO A 412 -15.67 19.67 -27.56
C PRO A 412 -16.33 20.60 -26.51
N LYS A 413 -17.61 20.36 -26.17
CA LYS A 413 -18.51 21.33 -25.52
C LYS A 413 -18.39 21.38 -23.99
N TYR A 414 -18.18 20.23 -23.35
CA TYR A 414 -18.02 20.13 -21.88
C TYR A 414 -16.61 19.69 -21.50
N VAL A 415 -15.97 18.88 -22.34
CA VAL A 415 -14.53 18.58 -22.32
C VAL A 415 -13.95 18.89 -23.69
N ARG A 416 -12.69 19.34 -23.76
CA ARG A 416 -12.03 19.69 -25.03
C ARG A 416 -11.85 18.49 -25.96
N GLN A 417 -11.58 17.33 -25.39
CA GLN A 417 -11.38 16.03 -26.03
C GLN A 417 -11.75 14.94 -25.00
N ILE A 418 -12.18 13.76 -25.45
CA ILE A 418 -12.32 12.59 -24.57
C ILE A 418 -10.95 12.11 -24.10
N ASP A 419 -10.77 11.99 -22.78
CA ASP A 419 -9.58 11.38 -22.22
C ASP A 419 -9.59 9.85 -22.47
N PRO A 420 -8.49 9.26 -22.96
CA PRO A 420 -8.35 7.82 -23.06
C PRO A 420 -8.25 7.18 -21.66
N ASP A 421 -8.72 5.95 -21.54
CA ASP A 421 -8.45 5.13 -20.36
C ASP A 421 -7.01 4.61 -20.44
N PRO A 422 -6.11 4.96 -19.49
CA PRO A 422 -4.72 4.53 -19.52
C PRO A 422 -4.55 3.03 -19.21
N TYR A 423 -5.60 2.27 -18.96
CA TYR A 423 -5.52 0.81 -18.87
C TYR A 423 -5.99 0.10 -20.16
N HIS A 424 -6.83 0.74 -20.98
CA HIS A 424 -7.49 0.12 -22.15
C HIS A 424 -6.63 0.17 -23.42
N TYR A 425 -5.38 -0.30 -23.33
CA TYR A 425 -4.41 -0.27 -24.44
C TYR A 425 -4.59 -1.42 -25.44
N TYR A 426 -4.93 -1.10 -26.69
CA TYR A 426 -5.10 -2.10 -27.73
C TYR A 426 -3.80 -2.35 -28.50
N LYS A 427 -2.94 -3.25 -27.96
CA LYS A 427 -1.59 -3.57 -28.49
C LYS A 427 -1.49 -3.67 -30.02
N ARG A 428 -2.49 -4.25 -30.69
CA ARG A 428 -2.50 -4.44 -32.16
C ARG A 428 -2.52 -3.14 -32.99
N THR A 429 -2.95 -2.01 -32.42
CA THR A 429 -2.95 -0.70 -33.11
C THR A 429 -2.18 0.37 -32.35
N GLU A 430 -1.50 0.01 -31.26
CA GLU A 430 -0.71 0.93 -30.41
C GLU A 430 -1.52 2.14 -29.89
N THR A 431 -2.84 1.99 -29.79
CA THR A 431 -3.77 3.04 -29.34
C THR A 431 -4.43 2.66 -28.02
N LEU A 432 -4.42 3.60 -27.07
CA LEU A 432 -5.41 3.62 -26.00
C LEU A 432 -6.84 3.76 -26.56
N ARG A 433 -7.81 3.26 -25.82
CA ARG A 433 -9.25 3.43 -26.11
C ARG A 433 -9.91 4.32 -25.05
N PRO A 434 -11.12 4.84 -25.31
CA PRO A 434 -11.90 5.50 -24.28
C PRO A 434 -12.25 4.56 -23.11
N PHE A 435 -12.59 5.17 -21.98
CA PHE A 435 -13.21 4.52 -20.83
C PHE A 435 -14.48 3.76 -21.25
N GLY A 436 -14.77 2.66 -20.56
CA GLY A 436 -15.99 1.89 -20.77
C GLY A 436 -17.21 2.70 -20.31
N TYR A 437 -18.09 3.04 -21.25
CA TYR A 437 -19.29 3.83 -21.02
C TYR A 437 -20.55 3.07 -21.47
N PHE A 438 -21.57 3.02 -20.60
CA PHE A 438 -22.91 2.56 -20.96
C PHE A 438 -23.98 3.11 -19.99
N VAL A 439 -25.23 3.09 -20.41
CA VAL A 439 -26.41 3.26 -19.55
C VAL A 439 -27.03 1.87 -19.34
N PRO A 440 -27.13 1.37 -18.08
CA PRO A 440 -27.82 0.10 -17.79
C PRO A 440 -29.25 0.08 -18.34
N ILE A 441 -29.81 -1.11 -18.58
CA ILE A 441 -31.12 -1.32 -19.24
C ILE A 441 -31.16 -0.83 -20.71
N ARG A 442 -30.77 0.42 -21.00
CA ARG A 442 -30.77 1.05 -22.34
C ARG A 442 -29.78 0.43 -23.31
N ASP A 443 -28.53 0.26 -22.88
CA ASP A 443 -27.41 -0.21 -23.71
C ASP A 443 -27.04 -1.67 -23.46
N ALA A 444 -27.78 -2.34 -22.56
CA ALA A 444 -27.61 -3.76 -22.30
C ALA A 444 -27.97 -4.59 -23.54
N VAL A 445 -27.10 -5.53 -23.91
CA VAL A 445 -27.39 -6.51 -24.98
C VAL A 445 -28.31 -7.58 -24.40
N VAL A 446 -29.61 -7.33 -24.44
CA VAL A 446 -30.67 -8.24 -23.97
C VAL A 446 -31.02 -9.24 -25.07
N GLY A 447 -31.03 -10.54 -24.75
CA GLY A 447 -31.44 -11.58 -25.69
C GLY A 447 -32.93 -11.49 -26.09
N PRO A 448 -33.37 -12.05 -27.23
CA PRO A 448 -34.75 -11.86 -27.75
C PRO A 448 -35.92 -12.39 -26.91
N ARG A 449 -35.65 -12.92 -25.72
CA ARG A 449 -36.61 -13.42 -24.73
C ARG A 449 -36.27 -13.01 -23.29
N GLU A 450 -35.17 -12.30 -23.09
CA GLU A 450 -34.76 -11.81 -21.79
C GLU A 450 -35.50 -10.50 -21.50
N LEU A 451 -35.80 -10.25 -20.23
CA LEU A 451 -36.28 -8.93 -19.80
C LEU A 451 -35.06 -8.05 -19.52
N PRO A 452 -35.09 -6.75 -19.86
CA PRO A 452 -34.07 -5.80 -19.41
C PRO A 452 -33.97 -5.81 -17.87
N GLN A 453 -32.74 -5.84 -17.35
CA GLN A 453 -32.46 -5.89 -15.92
C GLN A 453 -31.45 -4.79 -15.54
N PRO A 454 -31.51 -4.25 -14.31
CA PRO A 454 -30.46 -3.43 -13.75
C PRO A 454 -29.10 -4.13 -13.81
N HIS A 455 -28.04 -3.36 -14.06
CA HIS A 455 -26.67 -3.85 -14.06
C HIS A 455 -26.19 -4.06 -12.63
N ARG A 456 -25.76 -5.28 -12.30
CA ARG A 456 -25.24 -5.63 -10.97
C ARG A 456 -23.72 -5.45 -10.90
N MET A 457 -23.25 -4.81 -9.84
CA MET A 457 -21.82 -4.58 -9.59
C MET A 457 -21.48 -4.97 -8.15
N THR A 458 -20.43 -5.77 -7.97
CA THR A 458 -19.80 -5.98 -6.67
C THR A 458 -18.71 -4.95 -6.48
N VAL A 459 -18.88 -4.07 -5.49
CA VAL A 459 -17.95 -3.00 -5.14
C VAL A 459 -17.07 -3.47 -3.99
N PHE A 460 -15.76 -3.49 -4.20
CA PHE A 460 -14.74 -3.76 -3.19
C PHE A 460 -14.17 -2.44 -2.67
N LEU A 461 -14.06 -2.31 -1.34
CA LEU A 461 -13.50 -1.12 -0.68
C LEU A 461 -12.01 -1.28 -0.36
N ASP A 462 -11.24 -0.20 -0.45
CA ASP A 462 -9.92 -0.11 0.20
C ASP A 462 -10.11 -0.25 1.73
N ARG A 463 -9.11 -0.78 2.44
CA ARG A 463 -9.08 -0.69 3.92
C ARG A 463 -9.13 0.76 4.39
N ARG A 464 -8.48 1.69 3.66
CA ARG A 464 -8.53 3.13 3.94
C ARG A 464 -9.90 3.73 3.64
N SER A 465 -10.58 3.26 2.59
CA SER A 465 -12.00 3.57 2.36
C SER A 465 -12.84 3.05 3.52
N ALA A 466 -12.60 1.86 4.07
CA ALA A 466 -13.38 1.33 5.19
C ALA A 466 -13.21 2.05 6.55
N GLY A 467 -12.51 3.19 6.60
CA GLY A 467 -12.20 3.94 7.82
C GLY A 467 -11.07 3.34 8.65
N LEU A 468 -10.36 2.33 8.12
CA LEU A 468 -9.27 1.66 8.83
C LEU A 468 -7.95 2.39 8.55
N THR A 469 -7.77 3.54 9.19
CA THR A 469 -6.42 4.02 9.51
C THR A 469 -5.76 3.01 10.46
N PRO A 470 -4.46 2.71 10.31
CA PRO A 470 -3.70 2.01 11.33
C PRO A 470 -3.38 2.99 12.48
N ASP A 471 -4.42 3.38 13.23
CA ASP A 471 -4.31 4.29 14.37
C ASP A 471 -3.32 3.73 15.39
N SER A 472 -2.32 4.54 15.73
CA SER A 472 -1.15 4.09 16.47
C SER A 472 -1.25 4.26 17.99
N ASP A 473 -2.46 4.35 18.53
CA ASP A 473 -2.75 4.36 19.98
C ASP A 473 -4.16 3.78 20.24
N GLY A 474 -4.20 2.57 20.79
CA GLY A 474 -5.41 1.81 21.10
C GLY A 474 -5.02 0.39 21.49
N GLY A 475 -5.31 -0.02 22.73
CA GLY A 475 -4.76 -1.23 23.33
C GLY A 475 -5.65 -2.47 23.23
N GLU A 476 -4.99 -3.61 23.04
CA GLU A 476 -5.45 -4.99 23.25
C GLU A 476 -6.54 -5.56 22.30
N ASP A 477 -6.45 -6.88 22.12
CA ASP A 477 -7.30 -7.82 21.36
C ASP A 477 -7.43 -7.77 19.82
N SER A 478 -6.68 -8.71 19.21
CA SER A 478 -6.89 -9.46 17.96
C SER A 478 -6.50 -8.89 16.57
N PRO A 479 -5.55 -9.55 15.85
CA PRO A 479 -5.38 -9.50 14.38
C PRO A 479 -6.30 -10.53 13.68
N ASP A 480 -6.63 -10.47 12.37
CA ASP A 480 -5.71 -10.61 11.21
C ASP A 480 -6.34 -10.25 9.85
N ALA A 481 -5.51 -9.99 8.83
CA ALA A 481 -5.64 -10.56 7.45
C ALA A 481 -4.62 -9.98 6.43
N ALA A 482 -4.05 -10.70 5.45
CA ALA A 482 -3.66 -12.13 5.24
C ALA A 482 -3.50 -12.49 3.74
N VAL A 483 -2.79 -13.61 3.43
CA VAL A 483 -2.56 -14.21 2.07
C VAL A 483 -1.51 -13.39 1.26
N ASN A 484 -0.85 -13.73 0.14
CA ASN A 484 -0.58 -14.93 -0.69
C ASN A 484 0.97 -14.99 -0.95
N GLY A 485 1.60 -15.84 -1.78
CA GLY A 485 1.16 -16.90 -2.71
C GLY A 485 2.14 -17.10 -3.88
N GLY A 486 1.85 -18.04 -4.78
CA GLY A 486 2.49 -18.16 -6.13
C GLY A 486 3.57 -19.23 -6.30
N GLY A 487 3.17 -20.47 -6.61
CA GLY A 487 4.08 -21.54 -7.05
C GLY A 487 3.38 -22.91 -7.11
N ASP A 488 3.36 -23.57 -8.27
CA ASP A 488 2.65 -24.84 -8.49
C ASP A 488 3.29 -26.03 -7.74
N GLY A 489 2.46 -26.93 -7.19
CA GLY A 489 2.91 -28.27 -6.80
C GLY A 489 2.41 -28.89 -5.49
N ALA A 490 1.31 -28.41 -4.86
CA ALA A 490 0.87 -28.95 -3.56
C ALA A 490 -0.67 -29.07 -3.40
N ASN A 491 -1.24 -30.21 -3.81
CA ASN A 491 -2.66 -30.54 -3.58
C ASN A 491 -2.83 -31.78 -2.67
N ALA A 492 -2.41 -31.65 -1.41
CA ALA A 492 -2.83 -32.53 -0.31
C ALA A 492 -2.79 -31.73 1.01
N PRO A 493 -3.93 -31.51 1.71
CA PRO A 493 -3.95 -30.66 2.91
C PRO A 493 -3.28 -31.31 4.14
N PHE A 494 -2.94 -32.60 4.08
CA PHE A 494 -2.34 -33.33 5.19
C PHE A 494 -1.22 -34.27 4.70
N PRO A 495 -0.01 -34.24 5.31
CA PRO A 495 1.05 -35.20 4.99
C PRO A 495 0.61 -36.65 5.27
N GLY A 496 0.69 -37.52 4.28
CA GLY A 496 0.36 -38.95 4.42
C GLY A 496 -1.12 -39.32 4.20
N LEU A 497 -1.98 -38.37 3.81
CA LEU A 497 -3.30 -38.70 3.25
C LEU A 497 -3.27 -38.69 1.71
N PRO A 498 -4.09 -39.51 1.03
CA PRO A 498 -4.40 -39.30 -0.38
C PRO A 498 -5.05 -37.91 -0.59
N PRO A 499 -4.94 -37.30 -1.78
CA PRO A 499 -5.74 -36.14 -2.13
C PRO A 499 -7.23 -36.49 -2.03
N LEU A 500 -7.98 -35.76 -1.21
CA LEU A 500 -9.41 -35.97 -1.00
C LEU A 500 -10.20 -35.28 -2.14
N PRO A 501 -10.87 -36.04 -3.04
CA PRO A 501 -11.54 -35.43 -4.19
C PRO A 501 -12.77 -34.64 -3.75
N GLY A 502 -12.89 -33.40 -4.23
CA GLY A 502 -14.10 -32.59 -4.05
C GLY A 502 -14.35 -32.06 -2.63
N LEU A 503 -13.30 -31.79 -1.85
CA LEU A 503 -13.45 -31.02 -0.61
C LEU A 503 -13.92 -29.59 -0.88
N ASP A 504 -14.90 -29.14 -0.10
CA ASP A 504 -15.33 -27.74 -0.07
C ASP A 504 -14.27 -26.89 0.67
N PRO A 505 -13.79 -25.77 0.12
CA PRO A 505 -12.94 -24.84 0.87
C PRO A 505 -13.55 -24.31 2.17
N SER A 506 -14.89 -24.34 2.33
CA SER A 506 -15.56 -23.92 3.58
C SER A 506 -15.16 -24.78 4.79
N VAL A 507 -14.79 -26.05 4.59
CA VAL A 507 -14.55 -27.02 5.68
C VAL A 507 -13.56 -26.50 6.74
N LEU A 508 -12.52 -25.75 6.32
CA LEU A 508 -11.55 -25.15 7.24
C LEU A 508 -12.12 -23.94 7.98
N THR A 509 -12.93 -23.12 7.31
CA THR A 509 -13.63 -21.97 7.91
C THR A 509 -14.71 -22.42 8.89
N ASP A 510 -15.49 -23.43 8.53
CA ASP A 510 -16.52 -24.01 9.39
C ASP A 510 -15.90 -24.70 10.60
N SER A 511 -14.73 -25.32 10.47
CA SER A 511 -14.02 -25.99 11.57
C SER A 511 -13.18 -25.03 12.43
N TRP A 512 -13.14 -23.74 12.14
CA TRP A 512 -12.37 -22.76 12.91
C TRP A 512 -13.18 -22.20 14.09
N ASP A 513 -12.65 -22.30 15.31
CA ASP A 513 -13.17 -21.57 16.46
C ASP A 513 -12.53 -20.17 16.53
N PRO A 514 -13.31 -19.08 16.34
CA PRO A 514 -12.80 -17.72 16.42
C PRO A 514 -12.42 -17.28 17.84
N GLU A 515 -12.91 -17.93 18.91
CA GLU A 515 -12.58 -17.57 20.29
C GLU A 515 -11.23 -18.15 20.72
N SER A 516 -10.99 -19.46 20.55
CA SER A 516 -9.69 -20.08 20.87
C SER A 516 -8.61 -19.87 19.80
N LYS A 517 -9.01 -19.51 18.57
CA LYS A 517 -8.15 -19.47 17.36
C LYS A 517 -7.51 -20.83 17.05
N GLN A 518 -8.32 -21.88 17.16
CA GLN A 518 -7.92 -23.26 16.86
C GLN A 518 -8.92 -23.93 15.92
N LEU A 519 -8.46 -24.96 15.21
CA LEU A 519 -9.37 -25.87 14.49
C LEU A 519 -10.02 -26.83 15.49
N ASP A 520 -11.34 -26.88 15.52
CA ASP A 520 -12.09 -27.91 16.24
C ASP A 520 -11.86 -29.27 15.57
N ALA A 521 -11.08 -30.12 16.26
CA ALA A 521 -10.70 -31.44 15.77
C ALA A 521 -11.90 -32.39 15.63
N ALA A 522 -12.96 -32.23 16.42
CA ALA A 522 -14.17 -33.03 16.29
C ALA A 522 -14.98 -32.60 15.07
N LYS A 523 -15.20 -31.29 14.90
CA LYS A 523 -15.91 -30.72 13.75
C LYS A 523 -15.19 -30.97 12.43
N LEU A 524 -13.86 -30.83 12.40
CA LEU A 524 -13.04 -31.12 11.22
C LEU A 524 -13.13 -32.61 10.83
N ARG A 525 -13.07 -33.54 11.81
CA ARG A 525 -13.29 -34.97 11.55
C ARG A 525 -14.70 -35.25 11.02
N GLU A 526 -15.73 -34.67 11.63
CA GLU A 526 -17.13 -34.86 11.24
C GLU A 526 -17.34 -34.46 9.77
N VAL A 527 -16.95 -33.24 9.40
CA VAL A 527 -17.15 -32.70 8.06
C VAL A 527 -16.32 -33.43 6.99
N LEU A 528 -15.05 -33.75 7.27
CA LEU A 528 -14.22 -34.53 6.33
C LEU A 528 -14.75 -35.97 6.15
N THR A 529 -15.21 -36.60 7.24
CA THR A 529 -15.82 -37.94 7.19
C THR A 529 -17.16 -37.93 6.44
N GLN A 530 -17.95 -36.87 6.60
CA GLN A 530 -19.18 -36.68 5.83
C GLN A 530 -18.86 -36.51 4.33
N SER A 531 -17.86 -35.69 3.98
CA SER A 531 -17.43 -35.49 2.60
C SER A 531 -17.00 -36.80 1.91
N VAL A 532 -16.20 -37.66 2.57
CA VAL A 532 -15.82 -38.98 2.03
C VAL A 532 -17.03 -39.92 1.81
N ARG A 533 -18.08 -39.80 2.63
CA ARG A 533 -19.31 -40.60 2.51
C ARG A 533 -20.24 -40.08 1.42
N GLU A 534 -20.33 -38.77 1.24
CA GLU A 534 -21.29 -38.13 0.33
C GLU A 534 -20.72 -37.88 -1.08
N THR A 535 -19.45 -37.50 -1.22
CA THR A 535 -18.82 -37.19 -2.51
C THR A 535 -18.56 -38.46 -3.35
N PRO A 536 -19.07 -38.57 -4.59
CA PRO A 536 -18.77 -39.70 -5.48
C PRO A 536 -17.29 -39.74 -5.84
N LEU A 537 -16.67 -40.93 -5.80
CA LEU A 537 -15.30 -41.10 -6.28
C LEU A 537 -15.25 -40.95 -7.80
N THR A 538 -14.46 -39.98 -8.27
CA THR A 538 -14.14 -39.79 -9.69
C THR A 538 -13.08 -40.81 -10.12
N ASP A 539 -12.95 -41.03 -11.44
CA ASP A 539 -11.88 -41.91 -11.97
C ASP A 539 -10.48 -41.36 -11.67
N GLU A 540 -10.34 -40.02 -11.66
CA GLU A 540 -9.13 -39.35 -11.20
C GLU A 540 -8.86 -39.60 -9.71
N GLY A 541 -9.88 -39.50 -8.84
CA GLY A 541 -9.74 -39.80 -7.41
C GLY A 541 -9.39 -41.26 -7.13
N ARG A 542 -9.97 -42.20 -7.89
CA ARG A 542 -9.58 -43.63 -7.87
C ARG A 542 -8.11 -43.82 -8.24
N GLU A 543 -7.64 -43.17 -9.29
CA GLU A 543 -6.26 -43.30 -9.77
C GLU A 543 -5.24 -42.60 -8.85
N GLN A 544 -5.55 -41.41 -8.32
CA GLN A 544 -4.72 -40.73 -7.33
C GLN A 544 -4.60 -41.56 -6.03
N ALA A 545 -5.71 -42.15 -5.55
CA ALA A 545 -5.66 -43.08 -4.41
C ALA A 545 -4.84 -44.34 -4.73
N ARG A 546 -4.99 -44.92 -5.94
CA ARG A 546 -4.18 -46.05 -6.41
C ARG A 546 -2.68 -45.71 -6.40
N GLN A 547 -2.29 -44.54 -6.91
CA GLN A 547 -0.91 -44.07 -6.95
C GLN A 547 -0.33 -43.84 -5.55
N PHE A 548 -1.14 -43.34 -4.61
CA PHE A 548 -0.75 -43.24 -3.19
C PHE A 548 -0.48 -44.62 -2.57
N PHE A 549 -1.38 -45.60 -2.73
CA PHE A 549 -1.13 -46.96 -2.22
C PHE A 549 0.07 -47.63 -2.92
N GLN A 550 0.25 -47.38 -4.21
CA GLN A 550 1.39 -47.89 -4.97
C GLN A 550 2.72 -47.31 -4.45
N SER A 551 2.78 -46.00 -4.13
CA SER A 551 4.03 -45.40 -3.62
C SER A 551 4.42 -45.94 -2.24
N LEU A 552 3.46 -46.25 -1.36
CA LEU A 552 3.72 -46.94 -0.09
C LEU A 552 4.29 -48.36 -0.31
N ILE A 553 3.83 -49.07 -1.33
CA ILE A 553 4.33 -50.40 -1.72
C ILE A 553 5.74 -50.29 -2.30
N ASP A 554 5.97 -49.37 -3.23
CA ASP A 554 7.25 -49.17 -3.92
C ASP A 554 8.35 -48.66 -2.98
N GLN A 555 8.01 -47.80 -2.03
CA GLN A 555 8.90 -47.38 -0.95
C GLN A 555 9.13 -48.48 0.10
N GLY A 556 8.33 -49.56 0.09
CA GLY A 556 8.43 -50.69 1.01
C GLY A 556 8.06 -50.32 2.46
N VAL A 557 7.02 -49.51 2.65
CA VAL A 557 6.57 -49.03 3.97
C VAL A 557 5.83 -50.14 4.73
N THR A 558 6.18 -50.34 6.00
CA THR A 558 5.56 -51.30 6.93
C THR A 558 5.34 -50.68 8.32
N PRO A 559 4.44 -51.21 9.16
CA PRO A 559 4.28 -50.79 10.56
C PRO A 559 5.59 -50.69 11.36
N ASP A 560 6.55 -51.58 11.08
CA ASP A 560 7.86 -51.62 11.73
C ASP A 560 8.82 -50.51 11.25
N ASN A 561 8.81 -50.19 9.95
CA ASN A 561 9.82 -49.31 9.33
C ASN A 561 9.32 -47.89 9.00
N VAL A 562 8.02 -47.61 9.14
CA VAL A 562 7.41 -46.33 8.74
C VAL A 562 8.10 -45.11 9.34
N GLN A 563 8.56 -45.19 10.59
CA GLN A 563 9.30 -44.11 11.25
C GLN A 563 10.68 -43.85 10.61
N GLU A 564 11.40 -44.91 10.26
CA GLU A 564 12.69 -44.82 9.56
C GLU A 564 12.48 -44.24 8.15
N LYS A 565 11.45 -44.70 7.43
CA LYS A 565 11.09 -44.22 6.10
C LYS A 565 10.71 -42.74 6.08
N MET A 566 9.87 -42.28 7.01
CA MET A 566 9.46 -40.88 7.07
C MET A 566 10.62 -39.95 7.45
N LEU A 567 11.51 -40.37 8.37
CA LEU A 567 12.72 -39.60 8.68
C LEU A 567 13.68 -39.55 7.49
N ALA A 568 13.94 -40.68 6.83
CA ALA A 568 14.78 -40.73 5.63
C ALA A 568 14.23 -39.88 4.48
N GLN A 569 12.90 -39.81 4.31
CA GLN A 569 12.28 -38.93 3.31
C GLN A 569 12.46 -37.45 3.65
N LEU A 570 12.37 -37.05 4.93
CA LEU A 570 12.63 -35.67 5.38
C LEU A 570 14.11 -35.26 5.25
N GLU A 571 15.04 -36.20 5.43
CA GLU A 571 16.49 -35.98 5.25
C GLU A 571 16.94 -36.01 3.77
N SER A 572 16.13 -36.61 2.89
CA SER A 572 16.41 -36.71 1.45
C SER A 572 16.57 -35.34 0.77
N PRO A 573 17.26 -35.24 -0.38
CA PRO A 573 17.38 -33.99 -1.13
C PRO A 573 16.03 -33.37 -1.54
N GLU A 574 15.00 -34.21 -1.71
CA GLU A 574 13.63 -33.81 -2.05
C GLU A 574 12.83 -33.32 -0.83
N GLY A 575 13.09 -33.91 0.35
CA GLY A 575 12.50 -33.47 1.62
C GLY A 575 13.18 -32.26 2.24
N GLN A 576 14.46 -32.02 1.92
CA GLN A 576 15.26 -30.94 2.51
C GLN A 576 14.65 -29.53 2.41
N PRO A 577 14.00 -29.10 1.31
CA PRO A 577 13.32 -27.80 1.27
C PRO A 577 12.19 -27.70 2.31
N ALA A 578 11.35 -28.73 2.43
CA ALA A 578 10.28 -28.79 3.41
C ALA A 578 10.82 -28.88 4.85
N ALA A 579 11.87 -29.67 5.08
CA ALA A 579 12.54 -29.77 6.36
C ALA A 579 13.20 -28.44 6.78
N GLN A 580 13.85 -27.72 5.86
CA GLN A 580 14.42 -26.40 6.12
C GLN A 580 13.34 -25.37 6.42
N MET A 581 12.21 -25.40 5.69
CA MET A 581 11.04 -24.54 5.94
C MET A 581 10.45 -24.79 7.34
N MET A 582 10.11 -26.04 7.69
CA MET A 582 9.55 -26.37 9.00
C MET A 582 10.52 -26.02 10.15
N LYS A 583 11.82 -26.29 9.97
CA LYS A 583 12.85 -25.91 10.94
C LYS A 583 13.00 -24.39 11.09
N ALA A 584 12.81 -23.62 10.03
CA ALA A 584 12.77 -22.15 10.08
C ALA A 584 11.53 -21.61 10.81
N MET A 585 10.39 -22.32 10.72
CA MET A 585 9.17 -22.04 11.49
C MET A 585 9.23 -22.55 12.95
N GLY A 586 10.39 -23.00 13.44
CA GLY A 586 10.58 -23.47 14.82
C GLY A 586 9.95 -24.83 15.14
N VAL A 587 9.50 -25.57 14.12
CA VAL A 587 8.82 -26.86 14.28
C VAL A 587 9.83 -27.98 14.53
N ASP A 588 9.62 -28.78 15.58
CA ASP A 588 10.40 -30.00 15.79
C ASP A 588 9.95 -31.11 14.82
N LEU A 589 10.71 -31.23 13.73
CA LEU A 589 10.58 -32.29 12.74
C LEU A 589 10.61 -33.70 13.34
N HIS A 590 11.37 -33.95 14.41
CA HIS A 590 11.43 -35.27 15.05
C HIS A 590 10.20 -35.55 15.90
N GLN A 591 9.54 -34.51 16.42
CA GLN A 591 8.25 -34.63 17.09
C GLN A 591 7.15 -34.90 16.06
N ILE A 592 7.05 -34.12 14.98
CA ILE A 592 6.05 -34.35 13.92
C ILE A 592 6.27 -35.69 13.23
N ALA A 593 7.50 -36.04 12.84
CA ALA A 593 7.79 -37.33 12.19
C ALA A 593 7.46 -38.52 13.10
N ARG A 594 7.61 -38.38 14.43
CA ARG A 594 7.20 -39.43 15.39
C ARG A 594 5.68 -39.54 15.49
N ILE A 595 4.98 -38.42 15.71
CA ILE A 595 3.51 -38.39 15.76
C ILE A 595 2.93 -38.98 14.47
N MET A 596 3.38 -38.51 13.31
CA MET A 596 2.92 -39.00 12.01
C MET A 596 3.28 -40.48 11.79
N ALA A 597 4.47 -40.95 12.18
CA ALA A 597 4.82 -42.36 12.06
C ALA A 597 4.02 -43.27 13.01
N ASP A 598 3.70 -42.81 14.21
CA ASP A 598 2.86 -43.55 15.16
C ASP A 598 1.40 -43.62 14.68
N ARG A 599 0.84 -42.54 14.10
CA ARG A 599 -0.47 -42.57 13.45
C ARG A 599 -0.47 -43.43 12.18
N MET A 600 0.57 -43.31 11.34
CA MET A 600 0.72 -44.10 10.11
C MET A 600 0.94 -45.60 10.41
N ARG A 601 1.56 -45.96 11.54
CA ARG A 601 1.61 -47.35 12.02
C ARG A 601 0.20 -47.89 12.29
N VAL A 602 -0.60 -47.16 13.08
CA VAL A 602 -2.00 -47.54 13.37
C VAL A 602 -2.83 -47.61 12.09
N LEU A 603 -2.59 -46.73 11.11
CA LEU A 603 -3.26 -46.76 9.81
C LEU A 603 -2.82 -47.96 8.95
N LEU A 604 -1.55 -48.35 8.99
CA LEU A 604 -1.04 -49.56 8.33
C LEU A 604 -1.46 -50.87 9.01
N GLU A 605 -2.02 -50.79 10.23
CA GLU A 605 -2.65 -51.89 10.97
C GLU A 605 -4.18 -51.89 10.86
N ASP A 606 -4.80 -50.82 10.32
CA ASP A 606 -6.25 -50.72 10.16
C ASP A 606 -6.78 -51.72 9.11
N PRO A 607 -7.86 -52.49 9.40
CA PRO A 607 -8.39 -53.47 8.46
C PRO A 607 -8.90 -52.90 7.13
N ALA A 608 -9.45 -51.68 7.09
CA ALA A 608 -9.97 -51.11 5.84
C ALA A 608 -8.84 -50.55 4.96
N PHE A 609 -7.88 -49.84 5.57
CA PHE A 609 -6.69 -49.37 4.88
C PHE A 609 -5.81 -50.53 4.39
N THR A 610 -5.61 -51.57 5.22
CA THR A 610 -4.89 -52.79 4.84
C THR A 610 -5.54 -53.48 3.64
N LYS A 611 -6.87 -53.61 3.63
CA LYS A 611 -7.62 -54.23 2.53
C LYS A 611 -7.44 -53.46 1.20
N ALA A 612 -7.45 -52.13 1.23
CA ALA A 612 -7.16 -51.31 0.05
C ALA A 612 -5.70 -51.45 -0.43
N LEU A 613 -4.74 -51.46 0.51
CA LEU A 613 -3.32 -51.66 0.24
C LEU A 613 -3.03 -53.05 -0.37
N GLU A 614 -3.69 -54.12 0.13
CA GLU A 614 -3.57 -55.48 -0.41
C GLU A 614 -4.21 -55.64 -1.80
N ALA A 615 -5.30 -54.93 -2.08
CA ALA A 615 -5.88 -54.88 -3.41
C ALA A 615 -4.85 -54.29 -4.42
N VAL A 616 -4.22 -53.15 -4.11
CA VAL A 616 -3.17 -52.59 -5.00
C VAL A 616 -1.93 -53.50 -5.07
N ARG A 617 -1.49 -54.08 -3.94
CA ARG A 617 -0.33 -55.02 -3.88
C ARG A 617 -0.55 -56.30 -4.71
N SER A 618 -1.79 -56.76 -4.86
CA SER A 618 -2.15 -57.89 -5.74
C SER A 618 -2.38 -57.49 -7.21
N GLY A 619 -2.23 -56.20 -7.54
CA GLY A 619 -2.46 -55.62 -8.86
C GLY A 619 -3.93 -55.25 -9.15
N ALA A 620 -4.86 -55.66 -8.28
CA ALA A 620 -6.28 -55.33 -8.41
C ALA A 620 -6.53 -53.82 -8.28
N ALA A 621 -7.72 -53.37 -8.69
CA ALA A 621 -8.25 -52.09 -8.27
C ALA A 621 -9.02 -52.29 -6.96
N PRO A 622 -8.76 -51.48 -5.91
CA PRO A 622 -9.66 -51.42 -4.75
C PRO A 622 -11.07 -51.01 -5.20
N SER A 623 -12.10 -51.50 -4.51
CA SER A 623 -13.47 -51.01 -4.75
C SER A 623 -13.67 -49.63 -4.13
N ASP A 624 -14.70 -48.89 -4.58
CA ASP A 624 -15.07 -47.60 -4.00
C ASP A 624 -15.34 -47.71 -2.48
N ASP A 625 -15.86 -48.84 -1.99
CA ASP A 625 -16.04 -49.12 -0.57
C ASP A 625 -14.71 -49.33 0.18
N ASP A 626 -13.71 -49.96 -0.46
CA ASP A 626 -12.36 -50.12 0.10
C ASP A 626 -11.66 -48.76 0.22
N LEU A 627 -11.77 -47.93 -0.83
CA LEU A 627 -11.21 -46.58 -0.85
C LEU A 627 -11.89 -45.67 0.19
N ARG A 628 -13.22 -45.68 0.27
CA ARG A 628 -13.99 -44.92 1.26
C ARG A 628 -13.71 -45.40 2.70
N GLY A 629 -13.58 -46.69 2.90
CA GLY A 629 -13.15 -47.27 4.18
C GLY A 629 -11.77 -46.78 4.59
N ALA A 630 -10.76 -46.97 3.72
CA ALA A 630 -9.39 -46.54 3.97
C ALA A 630 -9.26 -45.03 4.20
N LEU A 631 -9.97 -44.20 3.43
CA LEU A 631 -10.01 -42.74 3.62
C LEU A 631 -10.68 -42.34 4.95
N THR A 632 -11.76 -43.03 5.35
CA THR A 632 -12.43 -42.79 6.64
C THR A 632 -11.50 -43.14 7.81
N SER A 633 -10.89 -44.34 7.79
CA SER A 633 -9.89 -44.73 8.80
C SER A 633 -8.73 -43.74 8.86
N ALA A 634 -8.24 -43.27 7.71
CA ALA A 634 -7.15 -42.31 7.65
C ALA A 634 -7.54 -40.94 8.26
N ILE A 635 -8.76 -40.45 8.02
CA ILE A 635 -9.29 -39.23 8.67
C ILE A 635 -9.42 -39.42 10.19
N GLU A 636 -10.02 -40.53 10.64
CA GLU A 636 -10.25 -40.81 12.07
C GLU A 636 -8.92 -41.01 12.84
N ILE A 637 -7.90 -41.62 12.22
CA ILE A 637 -6.59 -41.90 12.83
C ILE A 637 -5.66 -40.70 12.78
N MET A 638 -5.66 -39.91 11.70
CA MET A 638 -4.71 -38.79 11.50
C MET A 638 -5.18 -37.47 12.12
N LEU A 639 -6.48 -37.27 12.37
CA LEU A 639 -7.03 -36.00 12.88
C LEU A 639 -7.48 -36.07 14.33
N THR A 640 -6.59 -36.55 15.20
CA THR A 640 -6.74 -36.41 16.65
C THR A 640 -6.55 -34.97 17.13
N ASP A 641 -7.09 -34.66 18.30
CA ASP A 641 -6.99 -33.33 18.94
C ASP A 641 -5.52 -32.87 19.08
N GLU A 642 -4.59 -33.80 19.36
CA GLU A 642 -3.15 -33.58 19.43
C GLU A 642 -2.54 -33.18 18.08
N SER A 643 -2.90 -33.89 17.00
CA SER A 643 -2.41 -33.62 15.65
C SER A 643 -3.06 -32.36 15.06
N VAL A 644 -4.32 -32.07 15.38
CA VAL A 644 -5.01 -30.84 14.97
C VAL A 644 -4.49 -29.62 15.75
N ALA A 645 -4.15 -29.75 17.03
CA ALA A 645 -3.43 -28.71 17.77
C ALA A 645 -2.02 -28.47 17.20
N SER A 646 -1.29 -29.54 16.86
CA SER A 646 0.03 -29.46 16.21
C SER A 646 -0.05 -28.82 14.81
N LEU A 647 -1.08 -29.16 14.02
CA LEU A 647 -1.38 -28.53 12.74
C LEU A 647 -1.79 -27.07 12.91
N THR A 648 -2.61 -26.73 13.92
CA THR A 648 -2.98 -25.34 14.24
C THR A 648 -1.74 -24.52 14.59
N GLN A 649 -0.83 -25.06 15.40
CA GLN A 649 0.41 -24.39 15.77
C GLN A 649 1.36 -24.20 14.58
N ALA A 650 1.46 -25.20 13.69
CA ALA A 650 2.21 -25.08 12.44
C ALA A 650 1.56 -24.10 11.45
N LEU A 651 0.23 -24.14 11.32
CA LEU A 651 -0.56 -23.25 10.46
C LEU A 651 -0.53 -21.81 10.96
N ALA A 652 -0.48 -21.56 12.26
CA ALA A 652 -0.25 -20.22 12.80
C ALA A 652 1.12 -19.66 12.34
N GLY A 653 2.18 -20.47 12.43
CA GLY A 653 3.51 -20.09 11.92
C GLY A 653 3.56 -19.91 10.39
N VAL A 654 2.79 -20.72 9.64
CA VAL A 654 2.62 -20.53 8.19
C VAL A 654 1.82 -19.27 7.89
N MET A 655 0.75 -18.98 8.62
CA MET A 655 -0.08 -17.77 8.47
C MET A 655 0.73 -16.50 8.76
N ASP A 656 1.51 -16.47 9.85
CA ASP A 656 2.44 -15.36 10.14
C ASP A 656 3.47 -15.12 9.02
N ALA A 657 3.90 -16.17 8.32
CA ALA A 657 4.80 -16.05 7.17
C ALA A 657 4.08 -15.65 5.86
N PHE A 658 2.87 -16.17 5.62
CA PHE A 658 2.11 -16.05 4.37
C PHE A 658 1.18 -14.83 4.33
N THR A 659 0.87 -14.24 5.50
CA THR A 659 0.23 -12.91 5.64
C THR A 659 1.13 -11.76 5.16
N GLY A 660 2.45 -12.00 5.06
CA GLY A 660 3.43 -10.95 4.78
C GLY A 660 3.58 -10.52 3.31
N SER A 661 3.15 -11.33 2.33
CA SER A 661 3.66 -11.19 0.95
C SER A 661 2.68 -10.79 -0.18
N MET A 662 1.35 -11.00 -0.08
CA MET A 662 0.40 -10.53 -1.12
C MET A 662 -1.06 -10.33 -0.64
N GLY A 663 -1.33 -9.75 0.55
CA GLY A 663 -2.74 -9.78 0.95
C GLY A 663 -3.25 -9.06 2.18
N GLY A 664 -4.47 -8.57 1.96
CA GLY A 664 -5.48 -8.24 2.94
C GLY A 664 -6.87 -8.34 2.30
N PHE A 665 -7.05 -9.29 1.37
CA PHE A 665 -8.15 -9.34 0.40
C PHE A 665 -9.55 -9.58 1.01
N ALA A 666 -9.64 -9.79 2.32
CA ALA A 666 -10.88 -9.56 3.09
C ALA A 666 -11.18 -8.05 3.22
N GLY A 667 -11.26 -7.35 2.07
CA GLY A 667 -11.83 -6.01 1.99
C GLY A 667 -13.35 -6.09 2.15
N ARG A 668 -13.97 -5.06 2.74
CA ARG A 668 -15.44 -4.98 2.75
C ARG A 668 -15.95 -4.84 1.33
N SER A 669 -16.88 -5.69 0.93
CA SER A 669 -17.56 -5.62 -0.37
C SER A 669 -19.07 -5.60 -0.22
N PHE A 670 -19.75 -4.91 -1.13
CA PHE A 670 -21.21 -4.89 -1.21
C PHE A 670 -21.67 -4.96 -2.68
N THR A 671 -22.96 -5.24 -2.92
CA THR A 671 -23.51 -5.40 -4.27
C THR A 671 -24.58 -4.35 -4.54
N VAL A 672 -24.36 -3.53 -5.57
CA VAL A 672 -25.33 -2.54 -6.08
C VAL A 672 -26.07 -3.08 -7.31
N SER A 673 -27.22 -2.47 -7.63
CA SER A 673 -27.98 -2.72 -8.86
C SER A 673 -28.37 -1.37 -9.48
N ILE A 674 -27.78 -1.02 -10.62
CA ILE A 674 -27.93 0.28 -11.28
C ILE A 674 -28.85 0.17 -12.50
N ASP A 675 -29.83 1.05 -12.64
CA ASP A 675 -30.79 1.10 -13.75
C ASP A 675 -30.48 2.26 -14.75
N ASP A 676 -31.40 2.58 -15.66
CA ASP A 676 -31.23 3.65 -16.65
C ASP A 676 -31.39 5.07 -16.10
N SER A 677 -31.72 5.22 -14.80
CA SER A 677 -31.69 6.52 -14.13
C SER A 677 -30.27 7.09 -14.06
N GLN A 678 -29.24 6.24 -14.07
CA GLN A 678 -27.83 6.58 -14.04
C GLN A 678 -27.09 6.10 -15.30
N PHE A 679 -25.79 6.40 -15.39
CA PHE A 679 -24.86 5.77 -16.33
C PHE A 679 -23.79 5.02 -15.54
N VAL A 680 -23.02 4.18 -16.22
CA VAL A 680 -21.80 3.57 -15.70
C VAL A 680 -20.62 4.04 -16.55
N LEU A 681 -19.57 4.52 -15.90
CA LEU A 681 -18.28 4.82 -16.50
C LEU A 681 -17.18 4.12 -15.70
N PHE A 682 -16.32 3.38 -16.37
CA PHE A 682 -15.25 2.61 -15.74
C PHE A 682 -13.99 2.58 -16.60
N SER A 683 -12.86 2.37 -15.94
CA SER A 683 -11.58 2.02 -16.57
C SER A 683 -11.38 0.50 -16.49
N THR A 684 -10.75 -0.10 -17.50
CA THR A 684 -10.52 -1.55 -17.60
C THR A 684 -9.48 -2.09 -16.60
N GLY A 685 -8.97 -1.26 -15.69
CA GLY A 685 -8.17 -1.70 -14.55
C GLY A 685 -6.82 -2.37 -14.86
N PRO A 686 -6.07 -2.79 -13.82
CA PRO A 686 -4.69 -3.24 -13.97
C PRO A 686 -4.47 -4.49 -14.82
N ASP A 687 -5.50 -5.31 -15.09
CA ASP A 687 -5.40 -6.48 -15.97
C ASP A 687 -5.65 -6.14 -17.45
N GLY A 688 -6.25 -4.99 -17.74
CA GLY A 688 -6.62 -4.53 -19.09
C GLY A 688 -7.83 -5.27 -19.70
N VAL A 689 -8.63 -5.98 -18.89
CA VAL A 689 -9.75 -6.80 -19.35
C VAL A 689 -11.07 -6.23 -18.84
N SER A 690 -11.93 -5.78 -19.75
CA SER A 690 -13.22 -5.20 -19.38
C SER A 690 -14.18 -6.24 -18.78
N GLY A 691 -14.28 -6.26 -17.45
CA GLY A 691 -15.32 -6.96 -16.68
C GLY A 691 -16.71 -6.30 -16.81
N LYS A 692 -16.77 -5.11 -17.44
CA LYS A 692 -17.94 -4.24 -17.62
C LYS A 692 -18.51 -3.72 -16.31
N ALA A 693 -17.64 -3.33 -15.39
CA ALA A 693 -17.96 -2.89 -14.04
C ALA A 693 -18.82 -3.91 -13.28
N ARG A 694 -18.54 -5.20 -13.40
CA ARG A 694 -19.19 -6.26 -12.60
C ARG A 694 -18.49 -6.52 -11.26
N SER A 695 -17.18 -6.35 -11.26
CA SER A 695 -16.24 -6.51 -10.15
C SER A 695 -15.41 -5.22 -10.15
N VAL A 696 -15.52 -4.39 -9.12
CA VAL A 696 -14.93 -3.04 -9.14
C VAL A 696 -14.25 -2.61 -7.85
N GLY A 697 -13.19 -1.82 -7.97
CA GLY A 697 -12.47 -1.22 -6.84
C GLY A 697 -11.09 -1.86 -6.60
N PRO A 698 -10.43 -1.62 -5.45
CA PRO A 698 -9.04 -2.02 -5.20
C PRO A 698 -8.78 -3.54 -5.13
N GLY A 699 -9.82 -4.36 -5.19
CA GLY A 699 -9.74 -5.82 -5.36
C GLY A 699 -10.74 -6.35 -6.39
N GLY A 700 -11.24 -5.49 -7.28
CA GLY A 700 -12.04 -5.87 -8.44
C GLY A 700 -11.26 -5.67 -9.75
N ASP A 701 -11.86 -6.11 -10.85
CA ASP A 701 -11.21 -6.18 -12.15
C ASP A 701 -11.16 -4.77 -12.80
N ASP A 702 -12.32 -4.09 -12.88
CA ASP A 702 -12.44 -2.73 -13.43
C ASP A 702 -12.30 -1.65 -12.33
N LEU A 703 -11.80 -0.46 -12.69
CA LEU A 703 -11.83 0.72 -11.83
C LEU A 703 -13.10 1.53 -12.09
N LEU A 704 -14.05 1.53 -11.15
CA LEU A 704 -15.29 2.32 -11.26
C LEU A 704 -15.02 3.82 -11.12
N ILE A 705 -15.42 4.59 -12.12
CA ILE A 705 -15.33 6.05 -12.12
C ILE A 705 -16.69 6.66 -11.76
N TRP A 706 -17.77 6.16 -12.38
CA TRP A 706 -19.14 6.57 -12.07
C TRP A 706 -20.08 5.36 -12.07
N PRO A 707 -20.98 5.20 -11.07
CA PRO A 707 -21.16 6.07 -9.90
C PRO A 707 -19.93 6.12 -8.97
N PRO A 708 -19.74 7.17 -8.16
CA PRO A 708 -18.55 7.30 -7.31
C PRO A 708 -18.57 6.26 -6.18
N VAL A 709 -17.42 5.67 -5.83
CA VAL A 709 -17.37 4.58 -4.83
C VAL A 709 -17.69 5.12 -3.43
N LEU A 710 -17.25 6.33 -3.08
CA LEU A 710 -17.71 7.05 -1.88
C LEU A 710 -19.23 7.24 -1.83
N SER A 711 -19.90 7.52 -2.96
CA SER A 711 -21.36 7.67 -3.01
C SER A 711 -22.07 6.34 -2.73
N LEU A 712 -21.69 5.29 -3.46
CA LEU A 712 -22.25 3.96 -3.31
C LEU A 712 -21.99 3.38 -1.90
N TRP A 713 -20.82 3.64 -1.33
CA TRP A 713 -20.51 3.18 0.03
C TRP A 713 -21.33 3.92 1.09
N ARG A 714 -21.59 5.22 0.91
CA ARG A 714 -22.48 6.00 1.78
C ARG A 714 -23.92 5.47 1.77
N GLU A 715 -24.41 5.06 0.60
CA GLU A 715 -25.74 4.43 0.44
C GLU A 715 -25.85 3.03 1.08
N HIS A 716 -24.70 2.40 1.41
CA HIS A 716 -24.60 1.04 1.93
C HIS A 716 -24.08 0.95 3.39
N ARG A 717 -23.94 2.08 4.09
CA ARG A 717 -23.46 2.17 5.48
C ARG A 717 -24.58 2.18 6.52
#